data_AF-V4BK58-F1
#
_entry.id   AF-V4BK58-F1
#
_cell.length_a   1.000
_cell.length_b   1.000
_cell.length_c   1.000
_cell.angle_alpha   90.00
_cell.angle_beta   90.00
_cell.angle_gamma   90.00
#
_symmetry.space_group_name_H-M   'P 1'
#
loop_
_entity.id
_entity.type
_entity.pdbx_description
1 polymer ?
#
loop_
_entity_poly.entity_id
_entity_poly.type
_entity_poly.pdbx_seq_one_letter_code
_entity_poly.pdbx_strand_id
1 'polypeptide(L)'
;MAVTAIAFCLLFLVNSSLQDFPFRNTSLSWDERVDDLVGRLTLDEIQLQMAKGGVGINGPTPAIDRLGIKPYEWDTECLHGAVGHNATAYPQSIGLAASFSTDLIFRMAEATAVEVRANNHANDAVSQGKLTEDLVRERVKPLFYTRMRLGEFDPPEMNPYASITTDVIEEKSHRDLAVEASMKSMVLLKNDGFLPLQKSSYNKIAVVGPFGDSAYIMNGDYQASPDRQFITTPRQGLSSLASSTNFAQGCDDAKCKSYDSNSVKSAVDGVDVVFICLGLGTILEAEGNDRHDMELPSGQVQLMADAVANSGSAKIVLISFNAGPVNITWADMNPRVSAIIAAFYPGQATGVALKNVMVGDSYSQFGRLPYTWYYTADQVPPITNYTMVDRTYRYMSSQPLYPFGYGLTYSTFNYDELITVTNVNAGDDNNISVHFNNVGSRTADEVVQVYIGWKSPSVPTPKIQLVNFTRVTVPQGSGLNLNFTITPQNMAVYTDDKVNSSLQDFPFRNTSLLWDERVDDLVGRLTLDEIQLQMAKGGAGINGPAPAIDRLGIKPYQWNTECLHGDVGHNATAYPQSIGLAATFSTDLIFRMAEATAVEVRATNHANVQKGSYADHTGLSCFAPVINIMRDPRWGRNQETYGEDPVLNGMLSQAYIKGLQGDHPRYVRASGGCKHFNVHGGPDDVPVSRFSFDSQVSIRDWRTTFLPAFRYCVEAGTYSLMCSYNRINGVPACAN
;
A
#
# COMPACT_ATOMS: atom_id res chain seq x y z
N MET A 1 12.32 36.78 -63.92
CA MET A 1 13.30 35.69 -63.94
C MET A 1 14.52 36.21 -63.17
N ALA A 2 14.69 35.93 -61.89
CA ALA A 2 14.84 34.62 -61.24
C ALA A 2 16.32 34.20 -61.19
N VAL A 3 16.77 33.90 -59.96
CA VAL A 3 17.63 32.75 -59.60
C VAL A 3 19.10 32.93 -60.04
N THR A 4 20.11 33.07 -59.18
CA THR A 4 20.44 32.28 -57.97
C THR A 4 21.61 32.97 -57.22
N ALA A 5 21.80 32.65 -55.94
CA ALA A 5 22.96 32.98 -55.08
C ALA A 5 22.87 34.22 -54.16
N ILE A 6 21.70 34.42 -53.54
CA ILE A 6 21.62 35.02 -52.19
C ILE A 6 20.95 33.99 -51.29
N ALA A 7 21.74 33.02 -50.83
CA ALA A 7 21.45 32.13 -49.71
C ALA A 7 22.81 31.66 -49.19
N PHE A 8 23.00 31.67 -47.86
CA PHE A 8 24.23 31.34 -47.10
C PHE A 8 25.20 32.48 -46.71
N CYS A 9 24.66 33.61 -46.28
CA CYS A 9 25.38 34.52 -45.37
C CYS A 9 24.46 34.90 -44.20
N LEU A 10 24.27 34.00 -43.22
CA LEU A 10 23.79 34.31 -41.85
C LEU A 10 23.67 33.12 -40.87
N LEU A 11 24.53 32.09 -40.98
CA LEU A 11 24.64 31.03 -39.97
C LEU A 11 26.08 30.54 -39.93
N PHE A 12 26.94 31.16 -39.11
CA PHE A 12 28.13 30.57 -38.48
C PHE A 12 28.81 31.64 -37.61
N LEU A 13 28.16 31.98 -36.51
CA LEU A 13 28.78 32.66 -35.37
C LEU A 13 28.09 32.17 -34.09
N VAL A 14 28.41 30.95 -33.63
CA VAL A 14 28.45 30.54 -32.20
C VAL A 14 29.29 29.24 -32.05
N ASN A 15 30.30 29.30 -31.16
CA ASN A 15 31.04 28.23 -30.46
C ASN A 15 31.81 27.13 -31.23
N SER A 16 33.09 27.41 -31.47
CA SER A 16 34.15 26.41 -31.58
C SER A 16 35.27 26.73 -30.57
N SER A 17 35.30 26.11 -29.38
CA SER A 17 36.49 26.24 -28.50
C SER A 17 36.68 25.21 -27.37
N LEU A 18 36.15 23.98 -27.43
CA LEU A 18 36.42 22.98 -26.37
C LEU A 18 36.74 21.55 -26.84
N GLN A 19 36.95 21.30 -28.14
CA GLN A 19 36.98 19.92 -28.66
C GLN A 19 38.27 19.38 -29.28
N ASP A 20 39.42 20.04 -29.16
CA ASP A 20 40.69 19.52 -29.74
C ASP A 20 41.87 19.56 -28.75
N PHE A 21 41.77 18.82 -27.64
CA PHE A 21 42.96 18.57 -26.81
C PHE A 21 43.48 17.14 -27.00
N PRO A 22 44.79 16.95 -27.31
CA PRO A 22 45.39 15.63 -27.44
C PRO A 22 45.19 14.73 -26.21
N PHE A 23 45.17 15.26 -24.98
CA PHE A 23 44.86 14.46 -23.79
C PHE A 23 43.47 13.79 -23.80
N ARG A 24 42.55 14.28 -24.64
CA ARG A 24 41.22 13.68 -24.86
C ARG A 24 41.18 12.67 -26.01
N ASN A 25 42.25 12.55 -26.79
CA ASN A 25 42.34 11.59 -27.90
C ASN A 25 42.66 10.18 -27.38
N THR A 26 41.67 9.28 -27.44
CA THR A 26 41.80 7.89 -26.97
C THR A 26 42.71 7.01 -27.84
N SER A 27 43.17 7.53 -28.98
CA SER A 27 44.14 6.86 -29.86
C SER A 27 45.59 6.99 -29.38
N LEU A 28 45.87 7.91 -28.45
CA LEU A 28 47.19 8.11 -27.84
C LEU A 28 47.35 7.25 -26.57
N SER A 29 48.60 6.92 -26.22
CA SER A 29 48.92 6.24 -24.97
C SER A 29 48.55 7.09 -23.75
N TRP A 30 48.39 6.46 -22.58
CA TRP A 30 48.10 7.20 -21.35
C TRP A 30 49.19 8.21 -21.01
N ASP A 31 50.47 7.85 -21.21
CA ASP A 31 51.60 8.74 -20.94
C ASP A 31 51.56 9.97 -21.85
N GLU A 32 51.34 9.79 -23.17
CA GLU A 32 51.21 10.91 -24.11
C GLU A 32 50.04 11.84 -23.77
N ARG A 33 48.94 11.29 -23.26
CA ARG A 33 47.76 12.05 -22.86
C ARG A 33 47.98 12.79 -21.54
N VAL A 34 48.65 12.15 -20.58
CA VAL A 34 48.97 12.75 -19.28
C VAL A 34 50.00 13.86 -19.47
N ASP A 35 51.03 13.65 -20.28
CA ASP A 35 52.06 14.66 -20.57
C ASP A 35 51.45 15.89 -21.27
N ASP A 36 50.54 15.70 -22.23
CA ASP A 36 49.82 16.81 -22.86
C ASP A 36 48.90 17.54 -21.86
N LEU A 37 48.22 16.82 -20.97
CA LEU A 37 47.37 17.42 -19.93
C LEU A 37 48.20 18.24 -18.94
N VAL A 38 49.25 17.63 -18.36
CA VAL A 38 50.10 18.24 -17.35
C VAL A 38 50.88 19.41 -17.93
N GLY A 39 51.39 19.29 -19.15
CA GLY A 39 52.07 20.37 -19.86
C GLY A 39 51.18 21.58 -20.15
N ARG A 40 49.85 21.40 -20.10
CA ARG A 40 48.86 22.48 -20.26
C ARG A 40 48.44 23.11 -18.95
N LEU A 41 48.72 22.52 -17.79
CA LEU A 41 48.38 23.07 -16.47
C LEU A 41 49.37 24.15 -16.05
N THR A 42 48.87 25.19 -15.40
CA THR A 42 49.73 26.16 -14.69
C THR A 42 50.23 25.55 -13.38
N LEU A 43 51.31 26.09 -12.83
CA LEU A 43 51.85 25.62 -11.56
C LEU A 43 50.83 25.71 -10.42
N ASP A 44 50.00 26.77 -10.40
CA ASP A 44 48.95 26.96 -9.39
C ASP A 44 47.82 25.93 -9.55
N GLU A 45 47.42 25.61 -10.77
CA GLU A 45 46.44 24.54 -11.02
C GLU A 45 47.00 23.17 -10.65
N ILE A 46 48.27 22.88 -10.94
CA ILE A 46 48.94 21.65 -10.51
C ILE A 46 48.93 21.57 -8.97
N GLN A 47 49.33 22.65 -8.30
CA GLN A 47 49.31 22.71 -6.84
C GLN A 47 47.91 22.53 -6.26
N LEU A 48 46.88 23.16 -6.84
CA LEU A 48 45.50 23.01 -6.40
C LEU A 48 44.93 21.61 -6.65
N GLN A 49 45.27 20.98 -7.78
CA GLN A 49 44.87 19.60 -8.07
C GLN A 49 45.58 18.58 -7.15
N MET A 50 46.81 18.89 -6.70
CA MET A 50 47.56 18.03 -5.78
C MET A 50 47.21 18.29 -4.29
N ALA A 51 46.79 19.50 -3.94
CA ALA A 51 46.55 19.92 -2.55
C ALA A 51 45.07 19.84 -2.13
N LYS A 52 44.13 19.80 -3.07
CA LYS A 52 42.69 19.67 -2.82
C LYS A 52 42.18 18.34 -3.36
N GLY A 53 41.12 17.79 -2.77
CA GLY A 53 40.56 16.46 -3.09
C GLY A 53 40.71 15.38 -2.01
N GLY A 54 41.15 15.77 -0.80
CA GLY A 54 41.12 14.98 0.45
C GLY A 54 39.84 15.19 1.28
N VAL A 55 39.40 14.20 2.08
CA VAL A 55 38.22 14.28 2.94
C VAL A 55 38.36 15.43 3.96
N GLY A 56 37.36 16.31 4.02
CA GLY A 56 37.27 17.39 5.00
C GLY A 56 37.74 18.77 4.49
N ILE A 57 38.56 19.47 5.29
CA ILE A 57 38.79 20.94 5.34
C ILE A 57 39.17 21.61 3.99
N ASN A 58 39.59 20.84 2.99
CA ASN A 58 40.13 21.36 1.73
C ASN A 58 39.18 21.28 0.51
N GLY A 59 38.10 20.49 0.58
CA GLY A 59 37.10 20.34 -0.48
C GLY A 59 37.61 19.67 -1.78
N PRO A 60 36.73 19.47 -2.78
CA PRO A 60 37.11 18.88 -4.07
C PRO A 60 38.15 19.74 -4.80
N THR A 61 38.88 19.15 -5.74
CA THR A 61 39.76 19.94 -6.62
C THR A 61 38.92 20.98 -7.36
N PRO A 62 39.43 22.21 -7.58
CA PRO A 62 38.72 23.21 -8.37
C PRO A 62 38.56 22.76 -9.83
N ALA A 63 37.49 23.21 -10.49
CA ALA A 63 37.36 23.06 -11.94
C ALA A 63 38.47 23.82 -12.67
N ILE A 64 38.90 23.31 -13.84
CA ILE A 64 39.77 24.03 -14.77
C ILE A 64 39.01 24.18 -16.08
N ASP A 65 38.14 25.19 -16.11
CA ASP A 65 37.15 25.40 -17.17
C ASP A 65 37.80 25.54 -18.56
N ARG A 66 38.99 26.16 -18.62
CA ARG A 66 39.74 26.34 -19.88
C ARG A 66 40.21 25.02 -20.52
N LEU A 67 40.34 23.95 -19.72
CA LEU A 67 40.68 22.60 -20.17
C LEU A 67 39.46 21.66 -20.10
N GLY A 68 38.31 22.16 -19.65
CA GLY A 68 37.10 21.39 -19.40
C GLY A 68 37.28 20.28 -18.35
N ILE A 69 38.16 20.49 -17.37
CA ILE A 69 38.40 19.54 -16.27
C ILE A 69 37.42 19.89 -15.14
N LYS A 70 36.59 18.93 -14.77
CA LYS A 70 35.58 19.10 -13.71
C LYS A 70 36.25 18.99 -12.32
N PRO A 71 35.61 19.54 -11.27
CA PRO A 71 36.00 19.27 -9.89
C PRO A 71 36.04 17.76 -9.62
N TYR A 72 37.04 17.30 -8.88
CA TYR A 72 37.20 15.89 -8.56
C TYR A 72 37.64 15.70 -7.10
N GLU A 73 37.04 14.74 -6.42
CA GLU A 73 37.38 14.32 -5.07
C GLU A 73 37.99 12.92 -5.18
N TRP A 74 39.27 12.80 -4.82
CA TRP A 74 40.03 11.56 -5.03
C TRP A 74 40.20 10.75 -3.74
N ASP A 75 39.78 11.27 -2.60
CA ASP A 75 39.91 10.64 -1.30
C ASP A 75 38.63 9.89 -0.91
N THR A 76 38.68 8.57 -1.10
CA THR A 76 37.71 7.63 -0.55
C THR A 76 38.50 6.55 0.15
N GLU A 77 38.53 6.57 1.48
CA GLU A 77 39.24 5.58 2.28
C GLU A 77 38.52 4.22 2.16
N CYS A 78 39.23 3.20 1.69
CA CYS A 78 38.66 1.89 1.32
C CYS A 78 39.29 0.72 2.08
N LEU A 79 39.86 0.95 3.27
CA LEU A 79 40.66 -0.04 3.99
C LEU A 79 39.89 -1.32 4.38
N HIS A 80 38.57 -1.23 4.57
CA HIS A 80 37.71 -2.35 4.94
C HIS A 80 36.25 -2.10 4.52
N GLY A 81 36.05 -1.51 3.34
CA GLY A 81 34.78 -0.96 2.86
C GLY A 81 34.89 0.55 2.62
N ALA A 82 33.96 1.13 1.86
CA ALA A 82 33.98 2.55 1.52
C ALA A 82 33.54 3.42 2.72
N VAL A 83 34.49 4.10 3.35
CA VAL A 83 34.26 4.92 4.54
C VAL A 83 33.29 6.07 4.23
N GLY A 84 32.25 6.25 5.04
CA GLY A 84 31.25 7.32 4.87
C GLY A 84 30.15 7.02 3.84
N HIS A 85 30.17 5.84 3.21
CA HIS A 85 29.15 5.40 2.25
C HIS A 85 28.35 4.20 2.78
N ASN A 86 27.14 4.00 2.26
CA ASN A 86 26.32 2.83 2.59
C ASN A 86 26.83 1.61 1.80
N ALA A 87 27.95 1.05 2.26
CA ALA A 87 28.69 -0.02 1.58
C ALA A 87 28.95 -1.22 2.50
N THR A 88 29.31 -2.35 1.92
CA THR A 88 29.65 -3.56 2.66
C THR A 88 30.92 -3.31 3.49
N ALA A 89 30.82 -3.53 4.80
CA ALA A 89 31.97 -3.43 5.71
C ALA A 89 32.65 -4.80 5.86
N TYR A 90 33.96 -4.83 5.61
CA TYR A 90 34.81 -6.00 5.77
C TYR A 90 35.58 -5.93 7.10
N PRO A 91 36.18 -7.04 7.58
CA PRO A 91 37.09 -7.02 8.71
C PRO A 91 38.28 -6.07 8.47
N GLN A 92 38.86 -5.50 9.52
CA GLN A 92 40.03 -4.62 9.38
C GLN A 92 41.22 -5.36 8.75
N SER A 93 42.17 -4.61 8.18
CA SER A 93 43.27 -5.13 7.37
C SER A 93 44.09 -6.24 8.07
N ILE A 94 44.22 -6.19 9.40
CA ILE A 94 44.89 -7.23 10.19
C ILE A 94 44.10 -8.55 10.25
N GLY A 95 42.77 -8.47 10.28
CA GLY A 95 41.88 -9.63 10.24
C GLY A 95 41.81 -10.28 8.85
N LEU A 96 41.92 -9.49 7.79
CA LEU A 96 42.03 -9.98 6.41
C LEU A 96 43.38 -10.62 6.13
N ALA A 97 44.48 -10.02 6.59
CA ALA A 97 45.82 -10.58 6.45
C ALA A 97 45.96 -11.94 7.16
N ALA A 98 45.23 -12.13 8.27
CA ALA A 98 45.19 -13.41 8.99
C ALA A 98 44.54 -14.56 8.19
N SER A 99 43.87 -14.28 7.07
CA SER A 99 43.36 -15.31 6.16
C SER A 99 44.44 -15.94 5.28
N PHE A 100 45.62 -15.31 5.17
CA PHE A 100 46.72 -15.68 4.25
C PHE A 100 46.28 -15.93 2.79
N SER A 101 45.11 -15.42 2.38
CA SER A 101 44.54 -15.65 1.06
C SER A 101 44.61 -14.37 0.23
N THR A 102 45.55 -14.34 -0.71
CA THR A 102 45.68 -13.27 -1.70
C THR A 102 44.45 -13.20 -2.60
N ASP A 103 43.86 -14.34 -2.98
CA ASP A 103 42.61 -14.40 -3.76
C ASP A 103 41.43 -13.74 -3.03
N LEU A 104 41.29 -14.00 -1.72
CA LEU A 104 40.23 -13.39 -0.92
C LEU A 104 40.41 -11.87 -0.81
N ILE A 105 41.65 -11.42 -0.63
CA ILE A 105 41.99 -10.00 -0.60
C ILE A 105 41.70 -9.34 -1.96
N PHE A 106 42.01 -10.01 -3.07
CA PHE A 106 41.69 -9.52 -4.42
C PHE A 106 40.19 -9.42 -4.66
N ARG A 107 39.41 -10.46 -4.33
CA ARG A 107 37.94 -10.43 -4.48
C ARG A 107 37.28 -9.38 -3.59
N MET A 108 37.81 -9.15 -2.38
CA MET A 108 37.33 -8.09 -1.50
C MET A 108 37.68 -6.70 -2.05
N ALA A 109 38.91 -6.50 -2.53
CA ALA A 109 39.33 -5.25 -3.15
C ALA A 109 38.52 -4.95 -4.43
N GLU A 110 38.23 -5.98 -5.24
CA GLU A 110 37.36 -5.88 -6.41
C GLU A 110 35.92 -5.54 -6.02
N ALA A 111 35.35 -6.22 -5.02
CA ALA A 111 34.01 -5.92 -4.52
C ALA A 111 33.92 -4.50 -3.94
N THR A 112 34.92 -4.06 -3.17
CA THR A 112 34.99 -2.69 -2.64
C THR A 112 35.10 -1.68 -3.78
N ALA A 113 35.94 -1.93 -4.79
CA ALA A 113 36.08 -1.06 -5.95
C ALA A 113 34.80 -1.00 -6.81
N VAL A 114 34.09 -2.12 -6.93
CA VAL A 114 32.77 -2.19 -7.59
C VAL A 114 31.74 -1.42 -6.78
N GLU A 115 31.70 -1.55 -5.46
CA GLU A 115 30.75 -0.83 -4.59
C GLU A 115 31.01 0.68 -4.57
N VAL A 116 32.28 1.11 -4.56
CA VAL A 116 32.65 2.52 -4.70
C VAL A 116 32.19 3.09 -6.04
N ARG A 117 32.27 2.31 -7.13
CA ARG A 117 31.73 2.69 -8.46
C ARG A 117 30.21 2.58 -8.54
N ALA A 118 29.61 1.63 -7.83
CA ALA A 118 28.20 1.26 -7.87
C ALA A 118 27.23 2.35 -7.41
N ASN A 119 27.70 3.43 -6.77
CA ASN A 119 26.86 4.62 -6.55
C ASN A 119 26.39 5.32 -7.85
N ASN A 120 26.73 4.79 -9.05
CA ASN A 120 26.30 5.25 -10.37
C ASN A 120 25.73 4.14 -11.29
N HIS A 121 24.79 3.33 -10.79
CA HIS A 121 24.31 2.12 -11.49
C HIS A 121 23.79 2.29 -12.94
N ALA A 122 23.11 3.40 -13.29
CA ALA A 122 22.54 3.56 -14.63
C ALA A 122 23.61 3.95 -15.67
N ASN A 123 24.46 4.92 -15.34
CA ASN A 123 25.59 5.32 -16.17
C ASN A 123 26.59 4.18 -16.40
N ASP A 124 26.88 3.41 -15.36
CA ASP A 124 27.77 2.26 -15.44
C ASP A 124 27.16 1.14 -16.29
N ALA A 125 25.86 0.88 -16.17
CA ALA A 125 25.17 -0.11 -16.99
C ALA A 125 25.10 0.31 -18.47
N VAL A 126 24.92 1.60 -18.77
CA VAL A 126 24.97 2.11 -20.15
C VAL A 126 26.38 2.03 -20.72
N SER A 127 27.40 2.46 -19.99
CA SER A 127 28.80 2.38 -20.43
C SER A 127 29.29 0.95 -20.65
N GLN A 128 28.76 -0.02 -19.88
CA GLN A 128 29.03 -1.45 -20.04
C GLN A 128 28.18 -2.13 -21.13
N GLY A 129 27.29 -1.40 -21.81
CA GLY A 129 26.37 -1.94 -22.82
C GLY A 129 25.30 -2.87 -22.25
N LYS A 130 25.09 -2.87 -20.93
CA LYS A 130 24.04 -3.67 -20.25
C LYS A 130 22.66 -3.02 -20.38
N LEU A 131 22.62 -1.70 -20.59
CA LEU A 131 21.43 -0.92 -20.90
C LEU A 131 21.74 0.01 -22.08
N THR A 132 20.73 0.42 -22.83
CA THR A 132 20.87 1.53 -23.78
C THR A 132 20.45 2.84 -23.10
N GLU A 133 21.06 3.95 -23.49
CA GLU A 133 20.63 5.28 -23.03
C GLU A 133 19.16 5.54 -23.38
N ASP A 134 18.72 5.11 -24.57
CA ASP A 134 17.32 5.21 -25.01
C ASP A 134 16.36 4.48 -24.07
N LEU A 135 16.75 3.30 -23.57
CA LEU A 135 15.95 2.56 -22.60
C LEU A 135 15.88 3.31 -21.27
N VAL A 136 17.00 3.87 -20.78
CA VAL A 136 16.99 4.67 -19.53
C VAL A 136 16.11 5.91 -19.68
N ARG A 137 16.18 6.59 -20.83
CA ARG A 137 15.28 7.71 -21.19
C ARG A 137 13.83 7.26 -21.26
N GLU A 138 13.52 6.13 -21.90
CA GLU A 138 12.16 5.59 -21.95
C GLU A 138 11.58 5.31 -20.56
N ARG A 139 12.40 4.76 -19.65
CA ARG A 139 11.94 4.38 -18.29
C ARG A 139 11.75 5.54 -17.33
N VAL A 140 12.33 6.72 -17.57
CA VAL A 140 12.08 7.90 -16.73
C VAL A 140 10.82 8.67 -17.14
N LYS A 141 10.25 8.40 -18.33
CA LYS A 141 9.05 9.10 -18.82
C LYS A 141 7.85 9.01 -17.87
N PRO A 142 7.46 7.83 -17.31
CA PRO A 142 6.31 7.74 -16.41
C PRO A 142 6.42 8.65 -15.17
N LEU A 143 7.64 8.84 -14.64
CA LEU A 143 7.89 9.76 -13.54
C LEU A 143 7.52 11.19 -13.92
N PHE A 144 8.03 11.68 -15.04
CA PHE A 144 7.75 13.06 -15.48
C PHE A 144 6.31 13.24 -15.96
N TYR A 145 5.70 12.21 -16.55
CA TYR A 145 4.26 12.18 -16.85
C TYR A 145 3.43 12.43 -15.58
N THR A 146 3.76 11.72 -14.50
CA THR A 146 3.08 11.84 -13.21
C THR A 146 3.23 13.25 -12.63
N ARG A 147 4.45 13.78 -12.58
CA ARG A 147 4.74 15.13 -12.09
C ARG A 147 4.01 16.23 -12.87
N MET A 148 3.95 16.07 -14.19
CA MET A 148 3.16 16.96 -15.06
C MET A 148 1.67 16.90 -14.74
N ARG A 149 1.10 15.70 -14.57
CA ARG A 149 -0.30 15.51 -14.21
C ARG A 149 -0.63 16.00 -12.81
N LEU A 150 0.36 16.02 -11.90
CA LEU A 150 0.24 16.66 -10.59
C LEU A 150 0.29 18.19 -10.65
N GLY A 151 0.56 18.77 -11.83
CA GLY A 151 0.54 20.21 -12.09
C GLY A 151 1.83 20.93 -11.75
N GLU A 152 2.95 20.21 -11.58
CA GLU A 152 4.24 20.82 -11.20
C GLU A 152 4.78 21.83 -12.23
N PHE A 153 4.47 21.62 -13.52
CA PHE A 153 5.07 22.36 -14.64
C PHE A 153 4.13 23.38 -15.29
N ASP A 154 2.86 23.42 -14.90
CA ASP A 154 1.87 24.34 -15.44
C ASP A 154 1.63 25.49 -14.44
N PRO A 155 1.19 26.70 -14.88
CA PRO A 155 0.82 27.78 -13.96
C PRO A 155 -0.22 27.34 -12.92
N PRO A 156 -0.07 27.71 -11.63
CA PRO A 156 -0.97 27.27 -10.57
C PRO A 156 -2.45 27.58 -10.84
N GLU A 157 -2.75 28.66 -11.56
CA GLU A 157 -4.11 29.09 -11.89
C GLU A 157 -4.84 28.11 -12.83
N MET A 158 -4.09 27.27 -13.55
CA MET A 158 -4.68 26.21 -14.39
C MET A 158 -5.06 24.97 -13.58
N ASN A 159 -4.38 24.73 -12.45
CA ASN A 159 -4.56 23.54 -11.65
C ASN A 159 -5.67 23.77 -10.60
N PRO A 160 -6.84 23.13 -10.72
CA PRO A 160 -7.96 23.35 -9.79
C PRO A 160 -7.64 22.94 -8.35
N TYR A 161 -6.59 22.14 -8.15
CA TYR A 161 -6.19 21.68 -6.84
C TYR A 161 -5.19 22.60 -6.16
N ALA A 162 -4.60 23.58 -6.87
CA ALA A 162 -3.56 24.48 -6.34
C ALA A 162 -4.04 25.38 -5.19
N SER A 163 -5.34 25.61 -5.06
CA SER A 163 -5.94 26.44 -4.01
C SER A 163 -6.28 25.68 -2.72
N ILE A 164 -6.05 24.37 -2.66
CA ILE A 164 -6.32 23.57 -1.45
C ILE A 164 -5.35 24.02 -0.33
N THR A 165 -5.92 24.35 0.84
CA THR A 165 -5.20 24.79 2.04
C THR A 165 -5.36 23.76 3.16
N THR A 166 -4.59 23.91 4.24
CA THR A 166 -4.66 23.04 5.43
C THR A 166 -5.98 23.12 6.20
N ASP A 167 -6.89 24.04 5.85
CA ASP A 167 -8.19 24.19 6.53
C ASP A 167 -9.13 22.99 6.26
N VAL A 168 -8.85 22.20 5.22
CA VAL A 168 -9.61 20.98 4.86
C VAL A 168 -9.20 19.75 5.68
N ILE A 169 -8.09 19.83 6.42
CA ILE A 169 -7.59 18.70 7.22
C ILE A 169 -8.55 18.43 8.37
N GLU A 170 -9.01 17.17 8.48
CA GLU A 170 -9.97 16.72 9.50
C GLU A 170 -11.26 17.54 9.54
N GLU A 171 -11.69 18.06 8.38
CA GLU A 171 -12.96 18.77 8.29
C GLU A 171 -14.12 17.84 8.66
N LYS A 172 -15.25 18.44 9.05
CA LYS A 172 -16.38 17.67 9.57
C LYS A 172 -16.83 16.55 8.63
N SER A 173 -16.81 16.79 7.32
CA SER A 173 -17.23 15.80 6.32
C SER A 173 -16.34 14.55 6.32
N HIS A 174 -15.02 14.72 6.46
CA HIS A 174 -14.05 13.63 6.54
C HIS A 174 -14.21 12.83 7.83
N ARG A 175 -14.43 13.52 8.96
CA ARG A 175 -14.69 12.86 10.25
C ARG A 175 -16.01 12.10 10.26
N ASP A 176 -17.07 12.66 9.67
CA ASP A 176 -18.35 11.97 9.53
C ASP A 176 -18.20 10.72 8.63
N LEU A 177 -17.40 10.82 7.57
CA LEU A 177 -17.06 9.68 6.70
C LEU A 177 -16.26 8.60 7.44
N ALA A 178 -15.35 8.96 8.35
CA ALA A 178 -14.64 8.00 9.20
C ALA A 178 -15.59 7.23 10.12
N VAL A 179 -16.61 7.90 10.68
CA VAL A 179 -17.68 7.22 11.45
C VAL A 179 -18.47 6.25 10.56
N GLU A 180 -18.90 6.70 9.37
CA GLU A 180 -19.63 5.86 8.42
C GLU A 180 -18.81 4.62 8.02
N ALA A 181 -17.53 4.81 7.68
CA ALA A 181 -16.63 3.73 7.28
C ALA A 181 -16.42 2.73 8.40
N SER A 182 -16.16 3.22 9.62
CA SER A 182 -15.94 2.41 10.82
C SER A 182 -17.16 1.56 11.18
N MET A 183 -18.37 2.11 11.06
CA MET A 183 -19.61 1.35 11.26
C MET A 183 -19.80 0.26 10.20
N LYS A 184 -19.58 0.61 8.92
CA LYS A 184 -19.77 -0.31 7.79
C LYS A 184 -18.70 -1.39 7.67
N SER A 185 -17.53 -1.20 8.28
CA SER A 185 -16.44 -2.18 8.31
C SER A 185 -16.64 -3.29 9.34
N MET A 186 -17.42 -3.05 10.39
CA MET A 186 -17.65 -4.07 11.42
C MET A 186 -18.53 -5.19 10.88
N VAL A 187 -18.19 -6.45 11.19
CA VAL A 187 -18.95 -7.63 10.77
C VAL A 187 -19.55 -8.31 12.00
N LEU A 188 -20.88 -8.44 12.03
CA LEU A 188 -21.58 -9.19 13.06
C LEU A 188 -21.50 -10.68 12.73
N LEU A 189 -20.72 -11.44 13.50
CA LEU A 189 -20.47 -12.87 13.26
C LEU A 189 -21.49 -13.77 13.96
N LYS A 190 -21.88 -13.39 15.17
CA LYS A 190 -22.86 -14.12 15.98
C LYS A 190 -23.77 -13.12 16.67
N ASN A 191 -25.05 -13.45 16.76
CA ASN A 191 -26.04 -12.68 17.53
C ASN A 191 -27.22 -13.58 17.93
N ASP A 192 -27.44 -13.78 19.23
CA ASP A 192 -28.56 -14.56 19.78
C ASP A 192 -29.88 -13.77 19.86
N GLY A 193 -29.94 -12.61 19.21
CA GLY A 193 -31.02 -11.64 19.31
C GLY A 193 -30.81 -10.57 20.39
N PHE A 194 -29.69 -10.60 21.11
CA PHE A 194 -29.34 -9.57 22.09
C PHE A 194 -29.08 -8.20 21.46
N LEU A 195 -28.44 -8.15 20.28
CA LEU A 195 -28.23 -6.92 19.53
C LEU A 195 -29.33 -6.72 18.45
N PRO A 196 -29.78 -5.47 18.18
CA PRO A 196 -29.35 -4.23 18.82
C PRO A 196 -29.83 -4.15 20.28
N LEU A 197 -29.13 -3.34 21.09
CA LEU A 197 -29.48 -3.12 22.48
C LEU A 197 -30.87 -2.49 22.59
N GLN A 198 -31.75 -3.11 23.37
CA GLN A 198 -33.16 -2.70 23.48
C GLN A 198 -33.40 -1.61 24.53
N LYS A 199 -32.43 -1.38 25.43
CA LYS A 199 -32.54 -0.35 26.47
C LYS A 199 -31.84 0.92 26.00
N SER A 200 -32.48 2.06 26.21
CA SER A 200 -31.87 3.38 25.97
C SER A 200 -30.65 3.65 26.87
N SER A 201 -30.57 2.99 28.04
CA SER A 201 -29.40 2.96 28.90
C SER A 201 -29.44 1.75 29.84
N TYR A 202 -28.28 1.15 30.10
CA TYR A 202 -28.09 0.13 31.14
C TYR A 202 -27.67 0.79 32.46
N ASN A 203 -27.78 0.08 33.58
CA ASN A 203 -27.39 0.64 34.87
C ASN A 203 -25.86 0.57 35.03
N LYS A 204 -25.29 -0.60 34.71
CA LYS A 204 -23.85 -0.83 34.85
C LYS A 204 -23.36 -1.79 33.77
N ILE A 205 -22.28 -1.43 33.10
CA ILE A 205 -21.60 -2.30 32.12
C ILE A 205 -20.14 -2.53 32.52
N ALA A 206 -19.51 -3.53 31.93
CA ALA A 206 -18.06 -3.72 31.98
C ALA A 206 -17.47 -3.68 30.58
N VAL A 207 -16.34 -3.00 30.42
CA VAL A 207 -15.46 -3.11 29.24
C VAL A 207 -14.15 -3.73 29.71
N VAL A 208 -13.78 -4.88 29.17
CA VAL A 208 -12.57 -5.61 29.59
C VAL A 208 -11.69 -5.99 28.41
N GLY A 209 -10.38 -6.09 28.65
CA GLY A 209 -9.39 -6.52 27.65
C GLY A 209 -8.48 -5.40 27.16
N PRO A 210 -7.30 -5.75 26.60
CA PRO A 210 -6.23 -4.78 26.28
C PRO A 210 -6.62 -3.76 25.20
N PHE A 211 -7.67 -4.04 24.42
CA PHE A 211 -8.15 -3.16 23.36
C PHE A 211 -9.26 -2.22 23.84
N GLY A 212 -9.78 -2.42 25.06
CA GLY A 212 -10.98 -1.76 25.53
C GLY A 212 -10.87 -0.24 25.71
N ASP A 213 -9.67 0.33 25.89
CA ASP A 213 -9.47 1.78 26.01
C ASP A 213 -8.25 2.29 25.22
N SER A 214 -7.86 1.57 24.16
CA SER A 214 -6.72 1.97 23.34
C SER A 214 -7.16 2.89 22.20
N ALA A 215 -6.53 4.06 22.09
CA ALA A 215 -6.69 4.98 20.96
C ALA A 215 -5.76 4.61 19.79
N TYR A 216 -4.59 4.04 20.08
CA TYR A 216 -3.53 3.79 19.11
C TYR A 216 -3.76 2.51 18.32
N ILE A 217 -4.12 1.42 19.00
CA ILE A 217 -4.22 0.10 18.37
C ILE A 217 -5.36 0.04 17.34
N MET A 218 -6.36 0.92 17.47
CA MET A 218 -7.54 0.94 16.59
C MET A 218 -7.24 1.32 15.14
N ASN A 219 -6.09 1.95 14.86
CA ASN A 219 -5.75 2.41 13.52
C ASN A 219 -4.92 1.41 12.70
N GLY A 220 -4.32 0.39 13.34
CA GLY A 220 -3.38 -0.53 12.68
C GLY A 220 -2.04 0.11 12.31
N ASP A 221 -1.34 -0.50 11.36
CA ASP A 221 -0.07 -0.01 10.81
C ASP A 221 -0.29 1.10 9.76
N TYR A 222 0.75 1.87 9.42
CA TYR A 222 0.67 2.95 8.42
C TYR A 222 -0.47 3.96 8.67
N GLN A 223 -0.65 4.38 9.92
CA GLN A 223 -1.73 5.30 10.31
C GLN A 223 -1.40 6.78 10.10
N ALA A 224 -2.45 7.56 9.80
CA ALA A 224 -2.46 9.01 10.04
C ALA A 224 -2.37 9.32 11.55
N SER A 225 -2.05 10.58 11.89
CA SER A 225 -1.96 11.07 13.27
C SER A 225 -3.08 12.09 13.57
N PRO A 226 -4.35 11.66 13.69
CA PRO A 226 -5.48 12.56 13.90
C PRO A 226 -5.38 13.33 15.23
N ASP A 227 -6.03 14.47 15.30
CA ASP A 227 -6.14 15.22 16.54
C ASP A 227 -6.84 14.35 17.61
N ARG A 228 -6.24 14.31 18.80
CA ARG A 228 -6.74 13.53 19.94
C ARG A 228 -8.20 13.83 20.28
N GLN A 229 -8.69 15.04 20.02
CA GLN A 229 -10.09 15.39 20.27
C GLN A 229 -11.09 14.66 19.36
N PHE A 230 -10.64 14.15 18.21
CA PHE A 230 -11.45 13.40 17.25
C PHE A 230 -11.24 11.88 17.33
N ILE A 231 -10.51 11.41 18.35
CA ILE A 231 -10.33 9.99 18.63
C ILE A 231 -11.29 9.56 19.73
N THR A 232 -12.03 8.48 19.51
CA THR A 232 -12.90 7.87 20.52
C THR A 232 -12.56 6.41 20.72
N THR A 233 -12.20 6.01 21.94
CA THR A 233 -11.87 4.62 22.30
C THR A 233 -13.12 3.75 22.44
N PRO A 234 -13.00 2.41 22.43
CA PRO A 234 -14.13 1.52 22.70
C PRO A 234 -14.82 1.84 24.04
N ARG A 235 -14.06 2.03 25.12
CA ARG A 235 -14.62 2.37 26.44
C ARG A 235 -15.38 3.68 26.39
N GLN A 236 -14.82 4.74 25.79
CA GLN A 236 -15.50 6.04 25.71
C GLN A 236 -16.86 5.91 24.98
N GLY A 237 -16.89 5.18 23.86
CA GLY A 237 -18.11 4.93 23.10
C GLY A 237 -19.14 4.12 23.90
N LEU A 238 -18.71 2.95 24.40
CA LEU A 238 -19.58 2.00 25.10
C LEU A 238 -20.05 2.54 26.46
N SER A 239 -19.25 3.35 27.16
CA SER A 239 -19.65 3.98 28.41
C SER A 239 -20.88 4.88 28.27
N SER A 240 -21.14 5.42 27.08
CA SER A 240 -22.35 6.21 26.83
C SER A 240 -23.64 5.37 26.82
N LEU A 241 -23.54 4.04 26.83
CA LEU A 241 -24.67 3.12 26.86
C LEU A 241 -25.16 2.81 28.27
N ALA A 242 -24.52 3.34 29.32
CA ALA A 242 -24.85 3.05 30.70
C ALA A 242 -24.56 4.19 31.68
N SER A 243 -25.24 4.18 32.82
CA SER A 243 -25.02 5.15 33.90
C SER A 243 -23.67 4.97 34.60
N SER A 244 -23.12 3.75 34.58
CA SER A 244 -21.83 3.41 35.18
C SER A 244 -21.09 2.38 34.32
N THR A 245 -19.78 2.53 34.21
CA THR A 245 -18.90 1.61 33.48
C THR A 245 -17.74 1.17 34.35
N ASN A 246 -17.60 -0.14 34.53
CA ASN A 246 -16.38 -0.75 35.01
C ASN A 246 -15.42 -0.97 33.84
N PHE A 247 -14.12 -0.78 34.08
CA PHE A 247 -13.07 -1.09 33.11
C PHE A 247 -11.95 -1.89 33.76
N ALA A 248 -11.49 -2.92 33.06
CA ALA A 248 -10.24 -3.60 33.38
C ALA A 248 -9.50 -3.98 32.09
N GLN A 249 -8.28 -3.48 31.92
CA GLN A 249 -7.43 -3.89 30.80
C GLN A 249 -7.11 -5.39 30.87
N GLY A 250 -6.91 -5.92 32.08
CA GLY A 250 -6.63 -7.33 32.38
C GLY A 250 -5.24 -7.78 31.95
N CYS A 251 -4.84 -7.49 30.72
CA CYS A 251 -3.51 -7.76 30.16
C CYS A 251 -2.63 -6.51 30.20
N ASP A 252 -1.32 -6.68 30.23
CA ASP A 252 -0.33 -5.60 30.08
C ASP A 252 -0.35 -4.96 28.68
N ASP A 253 -0.48 -5.78 27.64
CA ASP A 253 -0.63 -5.35 26.25
C ASP A 253 -1.38 -6.42 25.42
N ALA A 254 -1.35 -6.31 24.08
CA ALA A 254 -1.96 -7.31 23.21
C ALA A 254 -1.23 -8.67 23.22
N LYS A 255 0.07 -8.76 23.52
CA LYS A 255 0.76 -10.06 23.71
C LYS A 255 0.27 -10.75 24.98
N CYS A 256 -0.20 -9.98 25.95
CA CYS A 256 -0.75 -10.44 27.22
C CYS A 256 0.18 -11.46 27.91
N LYS A 257 1.44 -11.06 28.10
CA LYS A 257 2.41 -11.90 28.82
C LYS A 257 2.15 -11.87 30.32
N SER A 258 1.55 -10.78 30.82
CA SER A 258 1.06 -10.66 32.18
C SER A 258 -0.44 -10.47 32.18
N TYR A 259 -1.15 -11.31 32.93
CA TYR A 259 -2.61 -11.30 33.04
C TYR A 259 -3.04 -11.17 34.50
N ASP A 260 -3.80 -10.11 34.83
CA ASP A 260 -4.41 -9.86 36.13
C ASP A 260 -5.87 -10.32 36.16
N SER A 261 -6.06 -11.58 36.55
CA SER A 261 -7.38 -12.20 36.71
C SER A 261 -8.28 -11.49 37.73
N ASN A 262 -7.72 -10.92 38.80
CA ASN A 262 -8.54 -10.29 39.85
C ASN A 262 -9.18 -9.00 39.35
N SER A 263 -8.46 -8.21 38.54
CA SER A 263 -8.99 -6.98 37.94
C SER A 263 -10.21 -7.27 37.07
N VAL A 264 -10.14 -8.33 36.24
CA VAL A 264 -11.20 -8.70 35.30
C VAL A 264 -12.41 -9.24 36.04
N LYS A 265 -12.21 -10.14 37.02
CA LYS A 265 -13.30 -10.66 37.88
C LYS A 265 -14.05 -9.54 38.59
N SER A 266 -13.31 -8.57 39.14
CA SER A 266 -13.90 -7.43 39.83
C SER A 266 -14.66 -6.50 38.87
N ALA A 267 -14.17 -6.32 37.65
CA ALA A 267 -14.81 -5.45 36.66
C ALA A 267 -16.12 -6.03 36.14
N VAL A 268 -16.21 -7.34 35.94
CA VAL A 268 -17.41 -7.98 35.38
C VAL A 268 -18.48 -8.35 36.42
N ASP A 269 -18.20 -8.19 37.71
CA ASP A 269 -19.15 -8.52 38.77
C ASP A 269 -20.29 -7.49 38.88
N GLY A 270 -21.51 -8.01 39.01
CA GLY A 270 -22.74 -7.23 39.20
C GLY A 270 -23.06 -6.25 38.06
N VAL A 271 -22.66 -6.54 36.82
CA VAL A 271 -22.97 -5.71 35.63
C VAL A 271 -24.09 -6.32 34.79
N ASP A 272 -24.74 -5.50 33.97
CA ASP A 272 -25.80 -5.92 33.06
C ASP A 272 -25.23 -6.52 31.74
N VAL A 273 -24.13 -5.94 31.25
CA VAL A 273 -23.49 -6.29 29.98
C VAL A 273 -21.97 -6.25 30.13
N VAL A 274 -21.28 -7.24 29.55
CA VAL A 274 -19.83 -7.30 29.45
C VAL A 274 -19.41 -7.21 27.99
N PHE A 275 -18.59 -6.21 27.67
CA PHE A 275 -17.90 -6.08 26.39
C PHE A 275 -16.46 -6.55 26.55
N ILE A 276 -16.10 -7.63 25.87
CA ILE A 276 -14.74 -8.19 25.90
C ILE A 276 -14.03 -7.75 24.61
N CYS A 277 -12.96 -6.96 24.74
CA CYS A 277 -12.21 -6.35 23.64
C CYS A 277 -10.82 -7.01 23.51
N LEU A 278 -10.69 -7.95 22.56
CA LEU A 278 -9.50 -8.79 22.35
C LEU A 278 -8.97 -8.62 20.92
N GLY A 279 -7.73 -9.04 20.67
CA GLY A 279 -7.14 -8.87 19.34
C GLY A 279 -5.64 -9.10 19.30
N LEU A 280 -5.02 -8.69 18.19
CA LEU A 280 -3.58 -8.89 17.95
C LEU A 280 -2.80 -7.58 17.96
N GLY A 281 -3.28 -6.56 17.24
CA GLY A 281 -2.57 -5.29 17.08
C GLY A 281 -1.25 -5.43 16.32
N THR A 282 -0.61 -4.30 16.03
CA THR A 282 0.62 -4.25 15.22
C THR A 282 1.82 -4.95 15.86
N ILE A 283 1.79 -5.17 17.18
CA ILE A 283 2.86 -5.88 17.89
C ILE A 283 2.89 -7.39 17.62
N LEU A 284 1.83 -7.94 17.02
CA LEU A 284 1.67 -9.37 16.68
C LEU A 284 1.39 -9.61 15.19
N GLU A 285 0.92 -8.60 14.45
CA GLU A 285 0.73 -8.65 13.01
C GLU A 285 1.04 -7.28 12.36
N ALA A 286 2.16 -7.18 11.65
CA ALA A 286 2.57 -5.97 10.92
C ALA A 286 3.61 -6.30 9.84
N GLU A 287 4.09 -5.29 9.12
CA GLU A 287 5.26 -5.48 8.24
C GLU A 287 6.45 -6.03 9.03
N GLY A 288 7.03 -7.11 8.53
CA GLY A 288 8.15 -7.81 9.16
C GLY A 288 7.80 -8.46 10.49
N ASN A 289 6.52 -8.79 10.72
CA ASN A 289 6.05 -9.48 11.92
C ASN A 289 4.87 -10.39 11.57
N ASP A 290 5.17 -11.54 10.97
CA ASP A 290 4.21 -12.61 10.71
C ASP A 290 3.74 -13.28 12.00
N ARG A 291 2.50 -13.76 11.97
CA ARG A 291 1.93 -14.54 13.06
C ARG A 291 2.51 -15.95 13.04
N HIS A 292 2.89 -16.46 14.21
CA HIS A 292 3.34 -17.85 14.34
C HIS A 292 2.21 -18.88 14.21
N ASP A 293 1.01 -18.51 14.62
CA ASP A 293 -0.17 -19.35 14.64
C ASP A 293 -1.46 -18.54 14.39
N MET A 294 -2.60 -19.22 14.50
CA MET A 294 -3.92 -18.63 14.34
C MET A 294 -4.65 -18.40 15.67
N GLU A 295 -3.95 -18.42 16.80
CA GLU A 295 -4.56 -18.36 18.12
C GLU A 295 -4.61 -16.91 18.65
N LEU A 296 -5.52 -16.67 19.59
CA LEU A 296 -5.41 -15.50 20.46
C LEU A 296 -4.28 -15.75 21.48
N PRO A 297 -3.56 -14.71 21.92
CA PRO A 297 -2.58 -14.86 23.00
C PRO A 297 -3.19 -15.52 24.23
N SER A 298 -2.48 -16.48 24.83
CA SER A 298 -3.03 -17.36 25.86
C SER A 298 -3.59 -16.62 27.08
N GLY A 299 -2.98 -15.49 27.48
CA GLY A 299 -3.50 -14.62 28.53
C GLY A 299 -4.83 -13.95 28.16
N GLN A 300 -5.04 -13.59 26.89
CA GLN A 300 -6.33 -13.08 26.40
C GLN A 300 -7.40 -14.18 26.38
N VAL A 301 -7.04 -15.42 26.05
CA VAL A 301 -7.96 -16.57 26.14
C VAL A 301 -8.41 -16.79 27.59
N GLN A 302 -7.48 -16.72 28.55
CA GLN A 302 -7.80 -16.81 29.99
C GLN A 302 -8.68 -15.64 30.45
N LEU A 303 -8.39 -14.42 30.00
CA LEU A 303 -9.21 -13.23 30.25
C LEU A 303 -10.66 -13.44 29.81
N MET A 304 -10.85 -13.93 28.57
CA MET A 304 -12.17 -14.22 28.03
C MET A 304 -12.91 -15.25 28.88
N ALA A 305 -12.24 -16.34 29.26
CA ALA A 305 -12.82 -17.39 30.08
C ALA A 305 -13.23 -16.88 31.47
N ASP A 306 -12.37 -16.10 32.13
CA ASP A 306 -12.65 -15.50 33.44
C ASP A 306 -13.80 -14.47 33.36
N ALA A 307 -13.82 -13.61 32.36
CA ALA A 307 -14.91 -12.66 32.15
C ALA A 307 -16.26 -13.38 31.98
N VAL A 308 -16.29 -14.46 31.20
CA VAL A 308 -17.50 -15.27 31.01
C VAL A 308 -17.91 -15.99 32.29
N ALA A 309 -16.96 -16.56 33.03
CA ALA A 309 -17.24 -17.33 34.25
C ALA A 309 -17.71 -16.47 35.43
N ASN A 310 -17.26 -15.21 35.52
CA ASN A 310 -17.46 -14.36 36.70
C ASN A 310 -18.49 -13.24 36.48
N SER A 311 -19.12 -13.16 35.30
CA SER A 311 -20.09 -12.11 34.96
C SER A 311 -21.54 -12.42 35.38
N GLY A 312 -21.76 -13.45 36.19
CA GLY A 312 -23.09 -13.78 36.73
C GLY A 312 -24.09 -14.11 35.62
N SER A 313 -25.11 -13.26 35.42
CA SER A 313 -26.11 -13.37 34.35
C SER A 313 -25.96 -12.32 33.25
N ALA A 314 -24.88 -11.52 33.25
CA ALA A 314 -24.67 -10.48 32.27
C ALA A 314 -24.64 -11.04 30.85
N LYS A 315 -25.14 -10.25 29.90
CA LYS A 315 -25.01 -10.55 28.47
C LYS A 315 -23.61 -10.20 28.00
N ILE A 316 -23.03 -11.02 27.13
CA ILE A 316 -21.62 -10.91 26.74
C ILE A 316 -21.52 -10.64 25.25
N VAL A 317 -20.73 -9.61 24.90
CA VAL A 317 -20.37 -9.27 23.53
C VAL A 317 -18.86 -9.33 23.39
N LEU A 318 -18.37 -10.21 22.50
CA LEU A 318 -16.96 -10.26 22.11
C LEU A 318 -16.73 -9.32 20.92
N ILE A 319 -15.75 -8.43 21.04
CA ILE A 319 -15.32 -7.52 19.98
C ILE A 319 -13.86 -7.84 19.67
N SER A 320 -13.61 -8.26 18.43
CA SER A 320 -12.32 -8.77 17.96
C SER A 320 -11.59 -7.74 17.10
N PHE A 321 -10.36 -7.38 17.48
CA PHE A 321 -9.52 -6.37 16.84
C PHE A 321 -8.25 -7.00 16.24
N ASN A 322 -8.41 -7.63 15.07
CA ASN A 322 -7.38 -8.37 14.34
C ASN A 322 -7.69 -8.33 12.84
N ALA A 323 -6.66 -8.35 12.01
CA ALA A 323 -6.78 -8.26 10.56
C ALA A 323 -7.17 -9.56 9.90
N GLY A 324 -6.53 -10.67 10.31
CA GLY A 324 -6.84 -12.01 9.82
C GLY A 324 -7.52 -12.86 10.88
N PRO A 325 -8.12 -14.01 10.52
CA PRO A 325 -8.86 -14.84 11.46
C PRO A 325 -8.01 -15.28 12.65
N VAL A 326 -8.62 -15.29 13.83
CA VAL A 326 -8.09 -15.85 15.07
C VAL A 326 -9.05 -16.92 15.57
N ASN A 327 -8.55 -17.92 16.29
CA ASN A 327 -9.38 -18.98 16.84
C ASN A 327 -10.32 -18.42 17.91
N ILE A 328 -11.60 -18.35 17.55
CA ILE A 328 -12.71 -17.91 18.43
C ILE A 328 -13.77 -18.99 18.57
N THR A 329 -13.46 -20.23 18.16
CA THR A 329 -14.41 -21.35 18.12
C THR A 329 -15.05 -21.60 19.49
N TRP A 330 -14.29 -21.48 20.58
CA TRP A 330 -14.84 -21.59 21.93
C TRP A 330 -15.90 -20.51 22.21
N ALA A 331 -15.65 -19.25 21.81
CA ALA A 331 -16.59 -18.16 22.04
C ALA A 331 -17.85 -18.29 21.17
N ASP A 332 -17.68 -18.72 19.92
CA ASP A 332 -18.79 -18.99 19.00
C ASP A 332 -19.69 -20.11 19.53
N MET A 333 -19.11 -21.19 20.06
CA MET A 333 -19.88 -22.31 20.62
C MET A 333 -20.42 -22.06 22.02
N ASN A 334 -19.91 -21.07 22.75
CA ASN A 334 -20.34 -20.82 24.12
C ASN A 334 -21.70 -20.07 24.14
N PRO A 335 -22.76 -20.65 24.73
CA PRO A 335 -24.08 -20.01 24.78
C PRO A 335 -24.13 -18.76 25.68
N ARG A 336 -23.11 -18.53 26.51
CA ARG A 336 -22.98 -17.31 27.32
C ARG A 336 -22.54 -16.10 26.51
N VAL A 337 -21.90 -16.32 25.35
CA VAL A 337 -21.51 -15.25 24.42
C VAL A 337 -22.69 -14.97 23.50
N SER A 338 -23.35 -13.83 23.73
CA SER A 338 -24.57 -13.46 23.02
C SER A 338 -24.29 -12.88 21.64
N ALA A 339 -23.18 -12.15 21.48
CA ALA A 339 -22.78 -11.63 20.19
C ALA A 339 -21.25 -11.61 19.99
N ILE A 340 -20.83 -11.70 18.73
CA ILE A 340 -19.43 -11.58 18.31
C ILE A 340 -19.37 -10.59 17.15
N ILE A 341 -18.50 -9.59 17.26
CA ILE A 341 -18.24 -8.59 16.22
C ILE A 341 -16.75 -8.65 15.84
N ALA A 342 -16.47 -8.87 14.56
CA ALA A 342 -15.14 -8.60 14.00
C ALA A 342 -15.04 -7.12 13.66
N ALA A 343 -14.21 -6.39 14.40
CA ALA A 343 -14.03 -4.95 14.26
C ALA A 343 -12.78 -4.58 13.45
N PHE A 344 -11.84 -5.50 13.25
CA PHE A 344 -10.56 -5.22 12.58
C PHE A 344 -9.82 -4.08 13.27
N TYR A 345 -9.45 -3.03 12.52
CA TYR A 345 -8.88 -1.79 13.01
C TYR A 345 -9.76 -0.63 12.50
N PRO A 346 -10.76 -0.19 13.28
CA PRO A 346 -11.80 0.74 12.80
C PRO A 346 -11.40 2.23 12.73
N GLY A 347 -10.15 2.57 13.04
CA GLY A 347 -9.65 3.95 12.97
C GLY A 347 -10.12 4.85 14.12
N GLN A 348 -10.01 6.17 13.94
CA GLN A 348 -10.23 7.17 14.99
C GLN A 348 -11.65 7.17 15.58
N ALA A 349 -12.63 6.77 14.76
CA ALA A 349 -14.05 6.84 15.08
C ALA A 349 -14.57 5.60 15.85
N THR A 350 -13.69 4.68 16.26
CA THR A 350 -14.05 3.37 16.81
C THR A 350 -15.14 3.43 17.90
N GLY A 351 -14.98 4.28 18.91
CA GLY A 351 -15.95 4.38 20.00
C GLY A 351 -17.33 4.85 19.55
N VAL A 352 -17.39 5.87 18.69
CA VAL A 352 -18.66 6.39 18.14
C VAL A 352 -19.31 5.31 17.28
N ALA A 353 -18.54 4.64 16.43
CA ALA A 353 -19.04 3.56 15.58
C ALA A 353 -19.57 2.39 16.42
N LEU A 354 -18.82 1.93 17.43
CA LEU A 354 -19.25 0.87 18.35
C LEU A 354 -20.57 1.23 19.03
N LYS A 355 -20.67 2.42 19.61
CA LYS A 355 -21.94 2.89 20.20
C LYS A 355 -23.09 2.77 19.20
N ASN A 356 -22.91 3.33 18.00
CA ASN A 356 -23.94 3.42 16.98
C ASN A 356 -24.38 2.03 16.48
N VAL A 357 -23.46 1.10 16.24
CA VAL A 357 -23.82 -0.25 15.80
C VAL A 357 -24.49 -1.04 16.93
N MET A 358 -24.12 -0.83 18.19
CA MET A 358 -24.74 -1.53 19.32
C MET A 358 -26.21 -1.13 19.51
N VAL A 359 -26.56 0.14 19.32
CA VAL A 359 -27.95 0.63 19.44
C VAL A 359 -28.76 0.45 18.16
N GLY A 360 -28.13 0.55 16.99
CA GLY A 360 -28.80 0.38 15.69
C GLY A 360 -29.97 1.35 15.44
N ASP A 361 -29.90 2.58 15.99
CA ASP A 361 -31.01 3.55 16.04
C ASP A 361 -31.41 4.13 14.68
N SER A 362 -30.52 4.11 13.67
CA SER A 362 -30.87 4.56 12.32
C SER A 362 -31.29 3.39 11.43
N TYR A 363 -30.39 2.43 11.21
CA TYR A 363 -30.63 1.18 10.49
C TYR A 363 -29.38 0.28 10.63
N SER A 364 -29.49 -1.00 10.27
CA SER A 364 -28.36 -1.94 10.38
C SER A 364 -27.36 -1.76 9.23
N GLN A 365 -26.07 -1.58 9.55
CA GLN A 365 -25.01 -1.25 8.59
C GLN A 365 -23.81 -2.21 8.63
N PHE A 366 -23.92 -3.40 9.21
CA PHE A 366 -22.79 -4.34 9.28
C PHE A 366 -22.26 -4.76 7.89
N GLY A 367 -20.95 -4.97 7.82
CA GLY A 367 -20.22 -5.48 6.66
C GLY A 367 -20.34 -7.00 6.47
N ARG A 368 -19.51 -7.54 5.57
CA ARG A 368 -19.34 -8.97 5.28
C ARG A 368 -17.85 -9.31 5.31
N LEU A 369 -17.48 -10.52 5.70
CA LEU A 369 -16.08 -10.93 5.78
C LEU A 369 -15.40 -10.89 4.41
N PRO A 370 -14.25 -10.19 4.25
CA PRO A 370 -13.48 -10.16 2.99
C PRO A 370 -12.52 -11.36 2.88
N TYR A 371 -12.58 -12.31 3.81
CA TYR A 371 -11.81 -13.55 3.82
C TYR A 371 -12.57 -14.66 4.53
N THR A 372 -12.10 -15.90 4.34
CA THR A 372 -12.63 -17.08 5.01
C THR A 372 -12.08 -17.18 6.42
N TRP A 373 -12.95 -17.34 7.41
CA TRP A 373 -12.57 -17.56 8.80
C TRP A 373 -12.46 -19.06 9.10
N TYR A 374 -11.23 -19.56 9.23
CA TYR A 374 -10.96 -20.97 9.48
C TYR A 374 -11.35 -21.37 10.90
N TYR A 375 -11.75 -22.63 11.05
CA TYR A 375 -12.10 -23.29 12.30
C TYR A 375 -10.85 -23.58 13.16
N THR A 376 -9.79 -24.12 12.54
CA THR A 376 -8.48 -24.34 13.16
C THR A 376 -7.34 -24.08 12.18
N ALA A 377 -6.13 -23.87 12.71
CA ALA A 377 -4.92 -23.68 11.90
C ALA A 377 -4.59 -24.89 10.98
N ASP A 378 -5.01 -26.10 11.35
CA ASP A 378 -4.76 -27.33 10.57
C ASP A 378 -5.43 -27.33 9.19
N GLN A 379 -6.42 -26.44 8.99
CA GLN A 379 -7.07 -26.26 7.69
C GLN A 379 -6.21 -25.50 6.69
N VAL A 380 -5.12 -24.87 7.14
CA VAL A 380 -4.27 -24.01 6.32
C VAL A 380 -2.88 -24.63 6.18
N PRO A 381 -2.43 -24.97 4.95
CA PRO A 381 -1.08 -25.46 4.72
C PRO A 381 0.00 -24.49 5.20
N PRO A 382 1.27 -24.91 5.37
CA PRO A 382 2.36 -24.01 5.74
C PRO A 382 2.44 -22.76 4.87
N ILE A 383 2.73 -21.61 5.45
CA ILE A 383 2.78 -20.30 4.76
C ILE A 383 3.77 -20.27 3.59
N THR A 384 4.81 -21.12 3.61
CA THR A 384 5.80 -21.29 2.53
C THR A 384 5.28 -22.10 1.33
N ASN A 385 4.23 -22.91 1.50
CA ASN A 385 3.62 -23.66 0.39
C ASN A 385 2.74 -22.74 -0.46
N TYR A 386 3.31 -22.18 -1.53
CA TYR A 386 2.69 -21.13 -2.33
C TYR A 386 1.55 -21.60 -3.28
N THR A 387 1.15 -22.86 -3.23
CA THR A 387 -0.06 -23.33 -3.90
C THR A 387 -1.33 -22.72 -3.28
N MET A 388 -2.42 -22.69 -4.05
CA MET A 388 -3.73 -22.26 -3.55
C MET A 388 -4.57 -23.38 -2.93
N VAL A 389 -4.08 -24.63 -2.91
CA VAL A 389 -4.79 -25.79 -2.34
C VAL A 389 -5.10 -25.53 -0.87
N ASP A 390 -6.35 -25.79 -0.47
CA ASP A 390 -6.86 -25.58 0.88
C ASP A 390 -6.78 -24.13 1.42
N ARG A 391 -6.67 -23.14 0.51
CA ARG A 391 -6.66 -21.72 0.85
C ARG A 391 -7.86 -21.01 0.26
N THR A 392 -8.39 -20.04 0.99
CA THR A 392 -9.49 -19.16 0.58
C THR A 392 -10.78 -19.91 0.24
N TYR A 393 -11.90 -19.21 0.11
CA TYR A 393 -13.16 -19.83 -0.26
C TYR A 393 -13.12 -20.54 -1.63
N ARG A 394 -12.21 -20.12 -2.52
CA ARG A 394 -12.08 -20.64 -3.89
C ARG A 394 -11.60 -22.08 -3.94
N TYR A 395 -10.73 -22.48 -3.00
CA TYR A 395 -9.99 -23.74 -3.07
C TYR A 395 -10.01 -24.56 -1.78
N MET A 396 -10.46 -23.99 -0.66
CA MET A 396 -10.63 -24.70 0.61
C MET A 396 -11.54 -25.92 0.44
N SER A 397 -11.06 -27.11 0.85
CA SER A 397 -11.85 -28.35 0.78
C SER A 397 -12.79 -28.55 1.98
N SER A 398 -12.35 -28.11 3.16
CA SER A 398 -13.07 -28.26 4.44
C SER A 398 -14.07 -27.13 4.70
N GLN A 399 -14.94 -27.31 5.70
CA GLN A 399 -15.89 -26.28 6.12
C GLN A 399 -15.19 -25.22 7.00
N PRO A 400 -15.34 -23.93 6.70
CA PRO A 400 -14.83 -22.86 7.56
C PRO A 400 -15.74 -22.64 8.78
N LEU A 401 -15.25 -21.88 9.77
CA LEU A 401 -16.09 -21.37 10.86
C LEU A 401 -17.07 -20.32 10.31
N TYR A 402 -16.57 -19.38 9.51
CA TYR A 402 -17.39 -18.44 8.75
C TYR A 402 -16.85 -18.33 7.31
N PRO A 403 -17.69 -18.48 6.28
CA PRO A 403 -17.24 -18.39 4.90
C PRO A 403 -16.93 -16.94 4.49
N PHE A 404 -16.16 -16.77 3.41
CA PHE A 404 -16.05 -15.48 2.71
C PHE A 404 -17.44 -14.90 2.40
N GLY A 405 -17.58 -13.58 2.54
CA GLY A 405 -18.84 -12.88 2.30
C GLY A 405 -19.89 -13.04 3.40
N TYR A 406 -19.57 -13.71 4.52
CA TYR A 406 -20.47 -13.89 5.66
C TYR A 406 -20.59 -12.63 6.53
N GLY A 407 -21.78 -12.38 7.05
CA GLY A 407 -22.03 -11.36 8.07
C GLY A 407 -23.52 -11.18 8.32
N LEU A 408 -23.89 -11.11 9.59
CA LEU A 408 -25.26 -10.91 10.02
C LEU A 408 -25.66 -9.43 9.97
N THR A 409 -26.96 -9.18 10.01
CA THR A 409 -27.57 -7.85 10.07
C THR A 409 -28.75 -7.90 11.05
N TYR A 410 -29.28 -6.77 11.50
CA TYR A 410 -30.47 -6.72 12.37
C TYR A 410 -31.80 -6.89 11.62
N SER A 411 -31.75 -7.36 10.38
CA SER A 411 -32.91 -7.70 9.57
C SER A 411 -32.72 -9.05 8.89
N THR A 412 -33.73 -9.47 8.14
CA THR A 412 -33.73 -10.74 7.40
C THR A 412 -34.04 -10.45 5.94
N PHE A 413 -33.27 -11.03 5.03
CA PHE A 413 -33.46 -10.90 3.60
C PHE A 413 -33.88 -12.24 2.98
N ASN A 414 -34.88 -12.19 2.09
CA ASN A 414 -35.35 -13.34 1.34
C ASN A 414 -35.11 -13.11 -0.16
N TYR A 415 -34.21 -13.88 -0.75
CA TYR A 415 -33.98 -13.93 -2.19
C TYR A 415 -34.98 -14.91 -2.80
N ASP A 416 -35.82 -14.43 -3.72
CA ASP A 416 -36.95 -15.16 -4.27
C ASP A 416 -36.90 -15.33 -5.80
N GLU A 417 -36.11 -14.52 -6.52
CA GLU A 417 -35.94 -14.68 -7.97
C GLU A 417 -34.52 -14.36 -8.47
N LEU A 418 -34.02 -15.20 -9.38
CA LEU A 418 -32.82 -14.95 -10.19
C LEU A 418 -33.17 -15.18 -11.67
N ILE A 419 -33.16 -14.10 -12.45
CA ILE A 419 -33.31 -14.13 -13.90
C ILE A 419 -31.91 -14.14 -14.52
N THR A 420 -31.61 -15.12 -15.36
CA THR A 420 -30.33 -15.23 -16.06
C THR A 420 -30.50 -15.79 -17.47
N VAL A 421 -29.59 -15.42 -18.37
CA VAL A 421 -29.50 -16.05 -19.69
C VAL A 421 -28.76 -17.39 -19.54
N THR A 422 -29.44 -18.48 -19.90
CA THR A 422 -28.92 -19.85 -19.71
C THR A 422 -27.94 -20.31 -20.79
N ASN A 423 -27.89 -19.64 -21.93
CA ASN A 423 -26.94 -19.88 -23.02
C ASN A 423 -26.34 -18.55 -23.47
N VAL A 424 -25.03 -18.40 -23.30
CA VAL A 424 -24.28 -17.17 -23.64
C VAL A 424 -23.16 -17.56 -24.59
N ASN A 425 -22.98 -16.84 -25.70
CA ASN A 425 -21.88 -17.13 -26.61
C ASN A 425 -20.56 -16.67 -25.99
N ALA A 426 -19.46 -17.32 -26.38
CA ALA A 426 -18.14 -16.87 -25.98
C ALA A 426 -17.90 -15.44 -26.48
N GLY A 427 -17.56 -14.52 -25.56
CA GLY A 427 -17.35 -13.11 -25.87
C GLY A 427 -18.55 -12.20 -25.62
N ASP A 428 -19.73 -12.76 -25.30
CA ASP A 428 -20.92 -11.99 -24.93
C ASP A 428 -21.04 -11.83 -23.40
N ASP A 429 -21.60 -10.68 -22.98
CA ASP A 429 -21.99 -10.45 -21.59
C ASP A 429 -23.20 -11.32 -21.18
N ASN A 430 -23.23 -11.77 -19.93
CA ASN A 430 -24.43 -12.33 -19.31
C ASN A 430 -25.05 -11.33 -18.34
N ASN A 431 -26.20 -10.77 -18.72
CA ASN A 431 -26.97 -9.89 -17.85
C ASN A 431 -27.94 -10.70 -16.98
N ILE A 432 -27.85 -10.51 -15.67
CA ILE A 432 -28.70 -11.17 -14.68
C ILE A 432 -29.49 -10.13 -13.88
N SER A 433 -30.66 -10.52 -13.38
CA SER A 433 -31.46 -9.74 -12.43
C SER A 433 -31.76 -10.59 -11.21
N VAL A 434 -31.59 -10.02 -10.01
CA VAL A 434 -31.91 -10.65 -8.74
C VAL A 434 -32.99 -9.84 -8.04
N HIS A 435 -34.09 -10.49 -7.69
CA HIS A 435 -35.09 -9.95 -6.78
C HIS A 435 -34.85 -10.48 -5.36
N PHE A 436 -35.03 -9.61 -4.38
CA PHE A 436 -35.00 -9.97 -2.98
C PHE A 436 -35.76 -8.97 -2.13
N ASN A 437 -36.19 -9.40 -0.94
CA ASN A 437 -37.02 -8.61 -0.04
C ASN A 437 -36.39 -8.51 1.35
N ASN A 438 -36.48 -7.32 1.95
CA ASN A 438 -36.26 -7.15 3.38
C ASN A 438 -37.52 -7.58 4.15
N VAL A 439 -37.53 -8.81 4.64
CA VAL A 439 -38.66 -9.42 5.39
C VAL A 439 -38.52 -9.26 6.90
N GLY A 440 -37.42 -8.68 7.37
CA GLY A 440 -37.21 -8.42 8.79
C GLY A 440 -37.91 -7.16 9.29
N SER A 441 -37.64 -6.80 10.54
CA SER A 441 -38.34 -5.73 11.25
C SER A 441 -37.63 -4.37 11.19
N ARG A 442 -36.55 -4.23 10.42
CA ARG A 442 -35.76 -3.01 10.35
C ARG A 442 -35.22 -2.74 8.95
N THR A 443 -35.04 -1.47 8.62
CA THR A 443 -34.18 -1.06 7.51
C THR A 443 -32.77 -1.58 7.75
N ALA A 444 -32.13 -2.07 6.69
CA ALA A 444 -30.79 -2.63 6.78
C ALA A 444 -30.06 -2.53 5.44
N ASP A 445 -28.74 -2.43 5.50
CA ASP A 445 -27.89 -2.69 4.35
C ASP A 445 -27.82 -4.19 4.07
N GLU A 446 -27.90 -4.53 2.78
CA GLU A 446 -27.61 -5.85 2.25
C GLU A 446 -26.49 -5.76 1.21
N VAL A 447 -25.60 -6.75 1.23
CA VAL A 447 -24.53 -6.91 0.23
C VAL A 447 -24.88 -8.10 -0.64
N VAL A 448 -25.44 -7.83 -1.81
CA VAL A 448 -25.77 -8.85 -2.81
C VAL A 448 -24.48 -9.25 -3.54
N GLN A 449 -24.13 -10.52 -3.49
CA GLN A 449 -22.89 -11.08 -4.04
C GLN A 449 -23.22 -12.09 -5.15
N VAL A 450 -22.58 -11.96 -6.31
CA VAL A 450 -22.81 -12.82 -7.47
C VAL A 450 -21.61 -13.72 -7.66
N TYR A 451 -21.86 -15.03 -7.67
CA TYR A 451 -20.84 -16.06 -7.85
C TYR A 451 -21.11 -16.89 -9.11
N ILE A 452 -20.03 -17.31 -9.77
CA ILE A 452 -20.08 -18.36 -10.82
C ILE A 452 -19.31 -19.60 -10.37
N GLY A 453 -19.63 -20.74 -10.96
CA GLY A 453 -18.86 -21.97 -10.82
C GLY A 453 -18.85 -22.74 -12.15
N TRP A 454 -17.74 -23.40 -12.45
CA TRP A 454 -17.57 -24.15 -13.71
C TRP A 454 -18.06 -25.59 -13.52
N LYS A 455 -19.03 -26.01 -14.34
CA LYS A 455 -19.50 -27.40 -14.36
C LYS A 455 -18.59 -28.23 -15.25
N SER A 456 -17.91 -29.24 -14.68
CA SER A 456 -17.04 -30.18 -15.39
C SER A 456 -15.92 -29.53 -16.22
N PRO A 457 -15.07 -28.68 -15.62
CA PRO A 457 -14.03 -27.97 -16.37
C PRO A 457 -12.94 -28.95 -16.85
N SER A 458 -12.42 -28.72 -18.06
CA SER A 458 -11.30 -29.50 -18.65
C SER A 458 -9.94 -29.14 -18.06
N VAL A 459 -9.87 -28.05 -17.30
CA VAL A 459 -8.73 -27.59 -16.52
C VAL A 459 -9.19 -27.44 -15.07
N PRO A 460 -8.31 -27.49 -14.06
CA PRO A 460 -8.78 -27.20 -12.72
C PRO A 460 -9.30 -25.75 -12.66
N THR A 461 -10.33 -25.49 -11.86
CA THR A 461 -10.95 -24.16 -11.65
C THR A 461 -11.22 -23.93 -10.15
N PRO A 462 -11.47 -22.68 -9.72
CA PRO A 462 -12.10 -22.44 -8.42
C PRO A 462 -13.42 -23.22 -8.27
N LYS A 463 -13.81 -23.56 -7.03
CA LYS A 463 -15.13 -24.14 -6.74
C LYS A 463 -16.25 -23.19 -7.12
N ILE A 464 -16.11 -21.94 -6.67
CA ILE A 464 -16.92 -20.78 -7.01
C ILE A 464 -16.03 -19.55 -7.06
N GLN A 465 -16.46 -18.49 -7.76
CA GLN A 465 -15.74 -17.23 -7.89
C GLN A 465 -16.72 -16.06 -7.82
N LEU A 466 -16.45 -15.09 -6.96
CA LEU A 466 -17.13 -13.79 -6.94
C LEU A 466 -16.86 -13.08 -8.27
N VAL A 467 -17.91 -12.60 -8.93
CA VAL A 467 -17.81 -11.88 -10.21
C VAL A 467 -18.37 -10.47 -10.13
N ASN A 468 -19.29 -10.20 -9.20
CA ASN A 468 -19.87 -8.89 -8.98
C ASN A 468 -20.47 -8.81 -7.57
N PHE A 469 -20.59 -7.60 -7.03
CA PHE A 469 -21.31 -7.36 -5.78
C PHE A 469 -21.89 -5.94 -5.77
N THR A 470 -22.91 -5.72 -4.96
CA THR A 470 -23.42 -4.38 -4.68
C THR A 470 -23.96 -4.32 -3.25
N ARG A 471 -23.60 -3.26 -2.54
CA ARG A 471 -24.21 -2.90 -1.25
C ARG A 471 -25.37 -1.94 -1.48
N VAL A 472 -26.52 -2.23 -0.90
CA VAL A 472 -27.72 -1.38 -0.97
C VAL A 472 -28.41 -1.27 0.39
N THR A 473 -28.96 -0.10 0.70
CA THR A 473 -29.85 0.08 1.85
C THR A 473 -31.27 -0.28 1.44
N VAL A 474 -31.89 -1.22 2.16
CA VAL A 474 -33.24 -1.70 1.85
C VAL A 474 -34.18 -1.36 3.00
N PRO A 475 -35.21 -0.52 2.77
CA PRO A 475 -36.21 -0.22 3.79
C PRO A 475 -36.93 -1.48 4.27
N GLN A 476 -37.38 -1.46 5.53
CA GLN A 476 -38.20 -2.53 6.09
C GLN A 476 -39.40 -2.85 5.19
N GLY A 477 -39.65 -4.13 4.90
CA GLY A 477 -40.81 -4.59 4.14
C GLY A 477 -40.75 -4.28 2.64
N SER A 478 -39.62 -3.79 2.12
CA SER A 478 -39.45 -3.46 0.71
C SER A 478 -38.68 -4.55 -0.05
N GLY A 479 -38.99 -4.71 -1.35
CA GLY A 479 -38.25 -5.54 -2.28
C GLY A 479 -37.48 -4.69 -3.31
N LEU A 480 -36.34 -5.19 -3.77
CA LEU A 480 -35.52 -4.55 -4.80
C LEU A 480 -35.16 -5.53 -5.90
N ASN A 481 -35.07 -5.02 -7.13
CA ASN A 481 -34.49 -5.71 -8.28
C ASN A 481 -33.13 -5.10 -8.58
N LEU A 482 -32.07 -5.92 -8.55
CA LEU A 482 -30.72 -5.50 -8.93
C LEU A 482 -30.28 -6.21 -10.20
N ASN A 483 -29.73 -5.44 -11.14
CA ASN A 483 -29.16 -5.96 -12.38
C ASN A 483 -27.64 -6.04 -12.25
N PHE A 484 -27.07 -7.14 -12.73
CA PHE A 484 -25.63 -7.33 -12.81
C PHE A 484 -25.23 -7.77 -14.20
N THR A 485 -24.07 -7.31 -14.65
CA THR A 485 -23.42 -7.80 -15.87
C THR A 485 -22.24 -8.68 -15.47
N ILE A 486 -22.24 -9.92 -15.96
CA ILE A 486 -21.11 -10.85 -15.88
C ILE A 486 -20.41 -10.80 -17.23
N THR A 487 -19.19 -10.27 -17.26
CA THR A 487 -18.44 -10.10 -18.50
C THR A 487 -17.84 -11.42 -18.99
N PRO A 488 -17.51 -11.57 -20.29
CA PRO A 488 -16.75 -12.71 -20.81
C PRO A 488 -15.47 -12.96 -20.00
N GLN A 489 -14.79 -11.90 -19.57
CA GLN A 489 -13.55 -11.98 -18.79
C GLN A 489 -13.80 -12.59 -17.41
N ASN A 490 -14.96 -12.36 -16.79
CA ASN A 490 -15.32 -13.00 -15.53
C ASN A 490 -15.46 -14.53 -15.66
N MET A 491 -15.89 -15.01 -16.84
CA MET A 491 -16.13 -16.43 -17.13
C MET A 491 -14.91 -17.16 -17.73
N ALA A 492 -13.91 -16.40 -18.21
CA ALA A 492 -12.76 -16.94 -18.91
C ALA A 492 -11.80 -17.73 -17.99
N VAL A 493 -11.18 -18.76 -18.56
CA VAL A 493 -10.07 -19.53 -17.98
C VAL A 493 -8.88 -19.45 -18.91
N TYR A 494 -7.69 -19.21 -18.36
CA TYR A 494 -6.50 -18.85 -19.16
C TYR A 494 -5.75 -20.08 -19.70
N THR A 495 -5.33 -19.99 -20.96
CA THR A 495 -4.37 -20.86 -21.65
C THR A 495 -3.42 -19.96 -22.49
N ASP A 496 -2.14 -20.32 -22.64
CA ASP A 496 -1.01 -19.41 -22.97
C ASP A 496 -1.02 -18.71 -24.37
N ASP A 497 -0.74 -17.38 -24.44
CA ASP A 497 0.39 -16.67 -25.13
C ASP A 497 0.19 -15.13 -25.38
N LYS A 498 1.29 -14.35 -25.55
CA LYS A 498 1.48 -12.85 -25.47
C LYS A 498 1.61 -12.10 -26.84
N VAL A 499 1.38 -10.76 -26.90
CA VAL A 499 1.99 -9.80 -27.90
C VAL A 499 2.20 -8.36 -27.32
N ASN A 500 3.14 -7.58 -27.91
CA ASN A 500 3.83 -6.34 -27.48
C ASN A 500 3.79 -5.19 -28.55
N SER A 501 4.16 -3.94 -28.20
CA SER A 501 4.87 -2.88 -28.99
C SER A 501 4.35 -1.41 -28.92
N SER A 502 5.21 -0.47 -29.32
CA SER A 502 5.51 0.88 -28.80
C SER A 502 5.72 1.96 -29.90
N LEU A 503 5.73 3.28 -29.55
CA LEU A 503 6.77 4.34 -29.86
C LEU A 503 6.27 5.80 -30.17
N GLN A 504 6.91 6.80 -29.50
CA GLN A 504 7.53 8.15 -29.86
C GLN A 504 6.86 9.20 -30.80
N ASP A 505 7.13 10.54 -30.80
CA ASP A 505 8.14 11.47 -30.19
C ASP A 505 7.60 12.97 -30.03
N PHE A 506 8.26 13.92 -29.29
CA PHE A 506 7.56 14.92 -28.42
C PHE A 506 7.74 16.50 -28.59
N PRO A 507 6.62 17.24 -28.41
CA PRO A 507 6.37 18.69 -28.09
C PRO A 507 6.25 19.38 -26.67
N PHE A 508 7.09 19.16 -25.64
CA PHE A 508 6.61 19.33 -24.25
C PHE A 508 6.19 20.64 -23.63
N ARG A 509 6.59 21.75 -24.21
CA ARG A 509 6.29 23.04 -23.60
C ARG A 509 4.97 23.63 -24.07
N ASN A 510 4.37 23.04 -25.09
CA ASN A 510 3.11 23.54 -25.59
C ASN A 510 1.96 22.90 -24.81
N THR A 511 1.25 23.69 -24.01
CA THR A 511 0.09 23.22 -23.24
C THR A 511 -1.08 22.78 -24.13
N SER A 512 -1.07 23.13 -25.42
CA SER A 512 -2.01 22.65 -26.44
C SER A 512 -1.63 21.31 -27.05
N LEU A 513 -0.47 20.74 -26.71
CA LEU A 513 0.01 19.45 -27.21
C LEU A 513 -0.24 18.33 -26.20
N LEU A 514 -0.34 17.10 -26.69
CA LEU A 514 -0.74 15.94 -25.91
C LEU A 514 0.29 15.63 -24.81
N TRP A 515 -0.07 14.89 -23.76
CA TRP A 515 0.89 14.59 -22.70
C TRP A 515 2.04 13.68 -23.15
N ASP A 516 1.75 12.74 -24.05
CA ASP A 516 2.74 11.96 -24.81
C ASP A 516 3.40 12.77 -25.93
N GLU A 517 3.17 14.07 -25.94
CA GLU A 517 3.97 15.03 -26.68
C GLU A 517 4.70 15.92 -25.68
N ARG A 518 4.38 15.87 -24.38
CA ARG A 518 5.07 16.61 -23.32
C ARG A 518 6.05 15.90 -22.39
N VAL A 519 6.13 14.59 -22.41
CA VAL A 519 7.18 13.87 -21.68
C VAL A 519 8.52 13.67 -22.44
N ASP A 520 8.60 13.11 -23.65
CA ASP A 520 9.87 12.86 -24.35
C ASP A 520 10.67 14.10 -24.74
N ASP A 521 10.10 15.27 -25.02
CA ASP A 521 10.97 16.43 -25.30
C ASP A 521 11.55 16.95 -23.98
N LEU A 522 10.88 16.73 -22.84
CA LEU A 522 11.47 17.02 -21.53
C LEU A 522 12.58 16.01 -21.24
N VAL A 523 12.28 14.73 -21.37
CA VAL A 523 13.21 13.63 -21.10
C VAL A 523 14.41 13.65 -22.06
N GLY A 524 14.20 13.99 -23.33
CA GLY A 524 15.24 14.16 -24.34
C GLY A 524 16.21 15.31 -24.03
N ARG A 525 15.83 16.24 -23.15
CA ARG A 525 16.67 17.35 -22.71
C ARG A 525 17.42 17.11 -21.41
N LEU A 526 17.13 16.03 -20.70
CA LEU A 526 17.85 15.65 -19.49
C LEU A 526 19.19 15.00 -19.85
N THR A 527 20.21 15.23 -19.03
CA THR A 527 21.43 14.43 -19.09
C THR A 527 21.19 13.05 -18.45
N LEU A 528 22.03 12.07 -18.75
CA LEU A 528 21.90 10.75 -18.12
C LEU A 528 22.11 10.82 -16.59
N ASP A 529 23.02 11.67 -16.11
CA ASP A 529 23.22 11.96 -14.69
C ASP A 529 21.95 12.50 -14.03
N GLU A 530 21.28 13.45 -14.68
CA GLU A 530 20.02 14.01 -14.18
C GLU A 530 18.92 12.94 -14.18
N ILE A 531 18.79 12.14 -15.23
CA ILE A 531 17.81 11.04 -15.28
C ILE A 531 18.06 10.05 -14.15
N GLN A 532 19.30 9.66 -13.95
CA GLN A 532 19.68 8.73 -12.90
C GLN A 532 19.31 9.28 -11.52
N LEU A 533 19.63 10.54 -11.23
CA LEU A 533 19.29 11.17 -9.95
C LEU A 533 17.77 11.27 -9.77
N GLN A 534 17.01 11.60 -10.82
CA GLN A 534 15.55 11.65 -10.74
C GLN A 534 14.93 10.25 -10.53
N MET A 535 15.54 9.19 -11.03
CA MET A 535 15.08 7.80 -10.84
C MET A 535 15.56 7.17 -9.51
N ALA A 536 16.66 7.64 -8.94
CA ALA A 536 17.26 7.03 -7.74
C ALA A 536 16.99 7.81 -6.45
N LYS A 537 16.71 9.11 -6.54
CA LYS A 537 16.72 10.02 -5.38
C LYS A 537 15.37 10.64 -4.99
N GLY A 538 14.20 10.13 -5.37
CA GLY A 538 12.91 10.72 -4.94
C GLY A 538 12.16 10.04 -3.78
N GLY A 539 12.75 9.03 -3.12
CA GLY A 539 12.06 8.03 -2.28
C GLY A 539 12.25 8.12 -0.78
N ALA A 540 11.93 7.03 -0.09
CA ALA A 540 11.89 6.99 1.37
C ALA A 540 13.26 7.25 2.02
N GLY A 541 13.26 7.96 3.15
CA GLY A 541 14.45 8.28 3.94
C GLY A 541 15.57 8.94 3.14
N ILE A 542 16.79 8.36 3.21
CA ILE A 542 18.01 8.89 2.58
C ILE A 542 18.02 8.82 1.04
N ASN A 543 16.99 8.20 0.46
CA ASN A 543 16.79 8.11 -0.97
C ASN A 543 15.91 9.23 -1.51
N GLY A 544 15.59 10.25 -0.71
CA GLY A 544 14.84 11.46 -1.07
C GLY A 544 15.55 12.75 -0.62
N PRO A 545 15.22 13.94 -1.17
CA PRO A 545 14.42 14.18 -2.38
C PRO A 545 15.29 14.23 -3.65
N ALA A 546 14.64 14.12 -4.81
CA ALA A 546 15.34 14.17 -6.09
C ALA A 546 15.84 15.61 -6.25
N PRO A 547 17.11 15.82 -6.66
CA PRO A 547 17.69 17.17 -6.69
C PRO A 547 17.00 18.06 -7.73
N ALA A 548 17.08 19.37 -7.54
CA ALA A 548 16.62 20.35 -8.52
C ALA A 548 17.43 20.25 -9.83
N ILE A 549 16.80 20.67 -10.93
CA ILE A 549 17.46 20.87 -12.23
C ILE A 549 17.21 22.32 -12.65
N ASP A 550 17.98 23.24 -12.06
CA ASP A 550 17.77 24.69 -12.15
C ASP A 550 17.75 25.20 -13.60
N ARG A 551 18.61 24.65 -14.46
CA ARG A 551 18.69 25.02 -15.89
C ARG A 551 17.38 24.75 -16.66
N LEU A 552 16.54 23.84 -16.15
CA LEU A 552 15.24 23.49 -16.71
C LEU A 552 14.08 24.03 -15.86
N GLY A 553 14.37 24.75 -14.76
CA GLY A 553 13.37 25.26 -13.83
C GLY A 553 12.69 24.19 -12.99
N ILE A 554 13.31 23.01 -12.84
CA ILE A 554 12.74 21.87 -12.11
C ILE A 554 13.15 21.96 -10.65
N LYS A 555 12.19 21.95 -9.73
CA LYS A 555 12.44 22.01 -8.28
C LYS A 555 12.80 20.62 -7.73
N PRO A 556 13.31 20.53 -6.48
CA PRO A 556 13.44 19.24 -5.82
C PRO A 556 12.10 18.52 -5.75
N TYR A 557 12.11 17.18 -5.85
CA TYR A 557 10.88 16.39 -5.89
C TYR A 557 10.97 15.17 -4.98
N GLN A 558 10.01 15.06 -4.06
CA GLN A 558 9.78 13.85 -3.27
C GLN A 558 8.54 13.16 -3.81
N TRP A 559 8.67 11.91 -4.27
CA TRP A 559 7.50 11.11 -4.63
C TRP A 559 6.81 10.55 -3.39
N ASN A 560 7.57 10.16 -2.36
CA ASN A 560 7.03 9.35 -1.27
C ASN A 560 5.93 10.08 -0.48
N THR A 561 4.74 9.48 -0.48
CA THR A 561 3.77 9.59 0.60
C THR A 561 3.03 8.25 0.76
N GLU A 562 2.52 7.99 1.96
CA GLU A 562 1.73 6.78 2.24
C GLU A 562 0.30 7.20 2.56
N CYS A 563 -0.68 6.53 1.96
CA CYS A 563 -2.07 6.99 1.97
C CYS A 563 -3.11 5.87 2.14
N LEU A 564 -2.72 4.69 2.63
CA LEU A 564 -3.58 3.48 2.61
C LEU A 564 -4.99 3.74 3.17
N HIS A 565 -5.07 4.48 4.28
CA HIS A 565 -6.31 4.77 4.99
C HIS A 565 -6.24 6.14 5.71
N GLY A 566 -5.59 7.12 5.08
CA GLY A 566 -5.28 8.46 5.60
C GLY A 566 -3.83 8.87 5.29
N ASP A 567 -3.48 10.16 5.43
CA ASP A 567 -2.12 10.70 5.20
C ASP A 567 -1.17 10.30 6.34
N VAL A 568 -0.26 9.37 6.07
CA VAL A 568 0.57 8.73 7.10
C VAL A 568 1.57 9.70 7.72
N GLY A 569 1.65 9.66 9.05
CA GLY A 569 2.61 10.47 9.81
C GLY A 569 2.27 11.96 9.89
N HIS A 570 1.15 12.38 9.30
CA HIS A 570 0.66 13.76 9.33
C HIS A 570 -0.63 13.89 10.14
N ASN A 571 -0.96 15.13 10.52
CA ASN A 571 -2.28 15.44 11.04
C ASN A 571 -3.30 15.28 9.92
N ALA A 572 -4.14 14.26 10.03
CA ALA A 572 -5.09 13.86 9.00
C ALA A 572 -6.12 12.88 9.56
N THR A 573 -7.23 12.72 8.84
CA THR A 573 -8.30 11.80 9.20
C THR A 573 -7.80 10.35 9.06
N ALA A 574 -7.91 9.55 10.12
CA ALA A 574 -7.60 8.12 10.13
C ALA A 574 -8.87 7.27 9.92
N TYR A 575 -8.94 6.62 8.76
CA TYR A 575 -10.00 5.69 8.38
C TYR A 575 -9.69 4.26 8.86
N PRO A 576 -10.66 3.34 8.84
CA PRO A 576 -10.39 1.92 9.12
C PRO A 576 -9.29 1.35 8.23
N GLN A 577 -8.55 0.35 8.72
CA GLN A 577 -7.60 -0.39 7.88
C GLN A 577 -8.26 -0.94 6.61
N SER A 578 -7.45 -1.13 5.56
CA SER A 578 -7.88 -1.68 4.27
C SER A 578 -8.71 -2.96 4.42
N ILE A 579 -8.30 -3.88 5.31
CA ILE A 579 -9.04 -5.13 5.49
C ILE A 579 -10.46 -4.90 6.06
N GLY A 580 -10.60 -3.94 6.98
CA GLY A 580 -11.91 -3.52 7.48
C GLY A 580 -12.71 -2.77 6.41
N LEU A 581 -12.05 -1.90 5.64
CA LEU A 581 -12.67 -1.22 4.50
C LEU A 581 -13.18 -2.20 3.44
N ALA A 582 -12.48 -3.31 3.19
CA ALA A 582 -12.96 -4.36 2.30
C ALA A 582 -14.22 -5.05 2.82
N ALA A 583 -14.35 -5.20 4.14
CA ALA A 583 -15.55 -5.76 4.75
C ALA A 583 -16.81 -4.91 4.49
N THR A 584 -16.66 -3.65 4.06
CA THR A 584 -17.80 -2.81 3.69
C THR A 584 -18.48 -3.27 2.39
N PHE A 585 -17.74 -3.94 1.48
CA PHE A 585 -18.16 -4.27 0.12
C PHE A 585 -18.79 -3.04 -0.59
N SER A 586 -18.17 -1.87 -0.45
CA SER A 586 -18.71 -0.61 -0.97
C SER A 586 -17.66 0.18 -1.75
N THR A 587 -17.70 0.10 -3.09
CA THR A 587 -16.83 0.88 -3.97
C THR A 587 -17.05 2.39 -3.81
N ASP A 588 -18.29 2.84 -3.58
CA ASP A 588 -18.61 4.24 -3.28
C ASP A 588 -17.88 4.76 -2.04
N LEU A 589 -17.90 3.98 -0.96
CA LEU A 589 -17.27 4.37 0.30
C LEU A 589 -15.75 4.46 0.14
N ILE A 590 -15.14 3.50 -0.57
CA ILE A 590 -13.71 3.55 -0.88
C ILE A 590 -13.36 4.76 -1.74
N PHE A 591 -14.17 5.07 -2.76
CA PHE A 591 -13.97 6.24 -3.61
C PHE A 591 -13.98 7.54 -2.79
N ARG A 592 -15.02 7.74 -1.97
CA ARG A 592 -15.19 8.94 -1.13
C ARG A 592 -14.05 9.09 -0.11
N MET A 593 -13.61 7.98 0.49
CA MET A 593 -12.50 7.98 1.45
C MET A 593 -11.16 8.30 0.76
N ALA A 594 -10.91 7.73 -0.41
CA ALA A 594 -9.70 8.03 -1.18
C ALA A 594 -9.68 9.48 -1.68
N GLU A 595 -10.84 10.02 -2.05
CA GLU A 595 -11.01 11.44 -2.37
C GLU A 595 -10.68 12.35 -1.18
N ALA A 596 -11.26 12.10 -0.01
CA ALA A 596 -10.98 12.85 1.21
C ALA A 596 -9.48 12.79 1.58
N THR A 597 -8.89 11.59 1.51
CA THR A 597 -7.45 11.38 1.76
C THR A 597 -6.60 12.19 0.78
N ALA A 598 -6.91 12.18 -0.52
CA ALA A 598 -6.15 12.94 -1.53
C ALA A 598 -6.22 14.45 -1.29
N VAL A 599 -7.36 14.97 -0.81
CA VAL A 599 -7.52 16.38 -0.48
C VAL A 599 -6.63 16.77 0.70
N GLU A 600 -6.60 15.95 1.76
CA GLU A 600 -5.72 16.18 2.92
C GLU A 600 -4.23 16.08 2.54
N VAL A 601 -3.84 15.03 1.79
CA VAL A 601 -2.47 14.87 1.26
C VAL A 601 -2.05 16.08 0.43
N ARG A 602 -2.94 16.61 -0.41
CA ARG A 602 -2.65 17.80 -1.22
C ARG A 602 -2.42 19.04 -0.35
N ALA A 603 -3.23 19.22 0.69
CA ALA A 603 -3.07 20.30 1.65
C ALA A 603 -1.72 20.20 2.39
N THR A 604 -1.37 19.00 2.87
CA THR A 604 -0.09 18.72 3.54
C THR A 604 1.10 19.00 2.62
N ASN A 605 1.04 18.54 1.37
CA ASN A 605 2.09 18.77 0.39
C ASN A 605 2.29 20.27 0.13
N HIS A 606 1.21 21.03 -0.11
CA HIS A 606 1.31 22.47 -0.33
C HIS A 606 1.96 23.20 0.84
N ALA A 607 1.56 22.86 2.08
CA ALA A 607 2.15 23.45 3.28
C ALA A 607 3.64 23.13 3.44
N ASN A 608 4.08 21.94 3.03
CA ASN A 608 5.50 21.56 3.05
C ASN A 608 6.30 22.27 1.95
N VAL A 609 5.80 22.27 0.71
CA VAL A 609 6.44 22.95 -0.43
C VAL A 609 6.59 24.46 -0.18
N GLN A 610 5.59 25.11 0.42
CA GLN A 610 5.67 26.54 0.80
C GLN A 610 6.78 26.82 1.82
N LYS A 611 7.09 25.84 2.69
CA LYS A 611 8.20 25.90 3.65
C LYS A 611 9.54 25.47 3.06
N GLY A 612 9.57 25.04 1.79
CA GLY A 612 10.74 24.45 1.15
C GLY A 612 11.11 23.06 1.68
N SER A 613 10.16 22.37 2.33
CA SER A 613 10.34 21.02 2.87
C SER A 613 9.94 19.97 1.81
N TYR A 614 10.85 19.04 1.56
CA TYR A 614 10.67 17.89 0.67
C TYR A 614 11.09 16.59 1.39
N ALA A 615 10.78 16.54 2.68
CA ALA A 615 11.12 15.43 3.56
C ALA A 615 10.28 14.18 3.25
N ASP A 616 10.57 13.09 3.95
CA ASP A 616 9.82 11.87 3.77
C ASP A 616 8.31 12.03 4.02
N HIS A 617 7.49 11.25 3.32
CA HIS A 617 6.02 11.33 3.30
C HIS A 617 5.37 12.65 2.84
N THR A 618 6.14 13.64 2.36
CA THR A 618 5.58 14.94 1.94
C THR A 618 5.17 15.02 0.46
N GLY A 619 5.35 13.93 -0.30
CA GLY A 619 5.05 13.87 -1.73
C GLY A 619 3.57 13.78 -2.09
N LEU A 620 3.29 13.66 -3.38
CA LEU A 620 1.93 13.46 -3.92
C LEU A 620 1.76 12.09 -4.62
N SER A 621 2.75 11.21 -4.50
CA SER A 621 2.66 9.83 -4.96
C SER A 621 2.38 8.91 -3.79
N CYS A 622 1.09 8.65 -3.57
CA CYS A 622 0.59 7.73 -2.57
C CYS A 622 0.97 6.30 -2.93
N PHE A 623 1.74 5.65 -2.06
CA PHE A 623 2.08 4.23 -2.14
C PHE A 623 0.89 3.35 -1.69
N ALA A 624 -0.24 3.50 -2.36
CA ALA A 624 -1.49 2.83 -2.06
C ALA A 624 -2.31 2.61 -3.34
N PRO A 625 -3.22 1.62 -3.36
CA PRO A 625 -3.50 0.65 -2.30
C PRO A 625 -2.56 -0.58 -2.31
N VAL A 626 -2.52 -1.30 -1.18
CA VAL A 626 -1.97 -2.67 -1.12
C VAL A 626 -3.04 -3.65 -1.59
N ILE A 627 -2.77 -4.39 -2.66
CA ILE A 627 -3.77 -5.24 -3.34
C ILE A 627 -3.29 -6.68 -3.51
N ASN A 628 -2.32 -7.07 -2.68
CA ASN A 628 -1.87 -8.44 -2.59
C ASN A 628 -2.97 -9.33 -1.99
N ILE A 629 -3.20 -10.50 -2.59
CA ILE A 629 -4.19 -11.44 -2.05
C ILE A 629 -3.79 -11.89 -0.64
N MET A 630 -4.73 -11.79 0.32
CA MET A 630 -4.65 -12.43 1.63
C MET A 630 -4.69 -13.96 1.44
N ARG A 631 -3.54 -14.53 1.09
CA ARG A 631 -3.40 -15.96 0.79
C ARG A 631 -3.26 -16.79 2.07
N ASP A 632 -2.60 -16.25 3.08
CA ASP A 632 -2.37 -16.93 4.36
C ASP A 632 -2.78 -16.03 5.53
N PRO A 633 -3.64 -16.51 6.46
CA PRO A 633 -4.08 -15.73 7.61
C PRO A 633 -2.96 -15.35 8.58
N ARG A 634 -1.78 -15.99 8.48
CA ARG A 634 -0.62 -15.68 9.31
C ARG A 634 0.27 -14.57 8.77
N TRP A 635 0.07 -14.14 7.52
CA TRP A 635 0.86 -13.07 6.92
C TRP A 635 0.65 -11.75 7.69
N GLY A 636 1.74 -11.15 8.18
CA GLY A 636 1.70 -9.99 9.09
C GLY A 636 1.02 -8.75 8.49
N ARG A 637 1.06 -8.60 7.16
CA ARG A 637 0.48 -7.45 6.44
C ARG A 637 -0.96 -7.65 5.98
N ASN A 638 -1.66 -8.69 6.48
CA ASN A 638 -3.06 -8.92 6.16
C ASN A 638 -3.96 -7.69 6.39
N GLN A 639 -3.59 -6.81 7.33
CA GLN A 639 -4.34 -5.59 7.64
C GLN A 639 -4.41 -4.60 6.47
N GLU A 640 -3.36 -4.56 5.65
CA GLU A 640 -3.16 -3.54 4.62
C GLU A 640 -3.88 -3.88 3.31
N THR A 641 -4.30 -5.13 3.11
CA THR A 641 -4.95 -5.60 1.89
C THR A 641 -6.48 -5.62 1.97
N TYR A 642 -7.16 -5.81 0.83
CA TYR A 642 -8.60 -5.96 0.72
C TYR A 642 -9.11 -7.41 0.84
N GLY A 643 -8.27 -8.33 1.28
CA GLY A 643 -8.68 -9.71 1.60
C GLY A 643 -8.34 -10.73 0.52
N GLU A 644 -9.06 -11.84 0.50
CA GLU A 644 -8.61 -13.06 -0.21
C GLU A 644 -9.11 -13.16 -1.65
N ASP A 645 -10.05 -12.30 -2.07
CA ASP A 645 -10.68 -12.37 -3.39
C ASP A 645 -10.10 -11.35 -4.38
N PRO A 646 -9.57 -11.80 -5.54
CA PRO A 646 -9.04 -10.93 -6.60
C PRO A 646 -10.04 -9.94 -7.21
N VAL A 647 -11.34 -10.26 -7.28
CA VAL A 647 -12.36 -9.38 -7.84
C VAL A 647 -12.75 -8.31 -6.82
N LEU A 648 -12.94 -8.69 -5.55
CA LEU A 648 -13.11 -7.72 -4.46
C LEU A 648 -11.92 -6.74 -4.41
N ASN A 649 -10.69 -7.26 -4.37
CA ASN A 649 -9.47 -6.45 -4.37
C ASN A 649 -9.43 -5.52 -5.59
N GLY A 650 -9.75 -6.04 -6.79
CA GLY A 650 -9.74 -5.27 -8.02
C GLY A 650 -10.80 -4.15 -8.09
N MET A 651 -12.04 -4.43 -7.70
CA MET A 651 -13.11 -3.43 -7.71
C MET A 651 -12.86 -2.32 -6.70
N LEU A 652 -12.39 -2.67 -5.48
CA LEU A 652 -12.06 -1.68 -4.46
C LEU A 652 -10.81 -0.88 -4.82
N SER A 653 -9.78 -1.50 -5.42
CA SER A 653 -8.60 -0.78 -5.90
C SER A 653 -8.92 0.20 -7.01
N GLN A 654 -9.78 -0.19 -7.95
CA GLN A 654 -10.26 0.70 -9.01
C GLN A 654 -11.01 1.91 -8.43
N ALA A 655 -11.88 1.69 -7.44
CA ALA A 655 -12.58 2.78 -6.76
C ALA A 655 -11.61 3.71 -6.01
N TYR A 656 -10.63 3.15 -5.30
CA TYR A 656 -9.61 3.90 -4.59
C TYR A 656 -8.80 4.77 -5.54
N ILE A 657 -8.25 4.21 -6.63
CA ILE A 657 -7.43 4.95 -7.60
C ILE A 657 -8.22 6.09 -8.24
N LYS A 658 -9.48 5.84 -8.63
CA LYS A 658 -10.35 6.88 -9.20
C LYS A 658 -10.67 7.99 -8.19
N GLY A 659 -10.96 7.64 -6.95
CA GLY A 659 -11.23 8.61 -5.87
C GLY A 659 -10.00 9.46 -5.57
N LEU A 660 -8.84 8.82 -5.41
CA LEU A 660 -7.58 9.50 -5.10
C LEU A 660 -7.17 10.46 -6.23
N GLN A 661 -7.27 10.05 -7.49
CA GLN A 661 -6.79 10.84 -8.64
C GLN A 661 -7.77 11.94 -9.06
N GLY A 662 -9.08 11.71 -8.90
CA GLY A 662 -10.12 12.57 -9.44
C GLY A 662 -10.31 12.39 -10.97
N ASP A 663 -11.28 13.10 -11.53
CA ASP A 663 -11.72 12.97 -12.92
C ASP A 663 -11.27 14.12 -13.83
N HIS A 664 -10.54 15.10 -13.29
CA HIS A 664 -10.11 16.26 -14.07
C HIS A 664 -9.27 15.79 -15.29
N PRO A 665 -9.63 16.21 -16.52
CA PRO A 665 -9.05 15.64 -17.74
C PRO A 665 -7.56 15.93 -17.88
N ARG A 666 -7.05 16.94 -17.16
CA ARG A 666 -5.66 17.40 -17.24
C ARG A 666 -4.82 17.16 -15.98
N TYR A 667 -5.43 17.15 -14.80
CA TYR A 667 -4.71 17.15 -13.54
C TYR A 667 -5.22 16.04 -12.64
N VAL A 668 -4.33 15.48 -11.82
CA VAL A 668 -4.71 14.55 -10.75
C VAL A 668 -4.46 15.19 -9.39
N ARG A 669 -5.32 14.89 -8.42
CA ARG A 669 -5.18 15.39 -7.04
C ARG A 669 -3.92 14.84 -6.39
N ALA A 670 -3.83 13.52 -6.34
CA ALA A 670 -2.65 12.74 -5.96
C ALA A 670 -2.57 11.52 -6.88
N SER A 671 -1.38 10.94 -7.04
CA SER A 671 -1.21 9.72 -7.85
C SER A 671 -1.19 8.49 -6.93
N GLY A 672 -1.91 7.44 -7.30
CA GLY A 672 -1.84 6.14 -6.62
C GLY A 672 -0.76 5.25 -7.21
N GLY A 673 -0.27 4.31 -6.40
CA GLY A 673 0.79 3.37 -6.72
C GLY A 673 0.50 2.00 -6.15
N CYS A 674 -0.18 1.15 -6.93
CA CYS A 674 -0.59 -0.18 -6.47
C CYS A 674 0.61 -1.05 -6.10
N LYS A 675 0.53 -1.67 -4.93
CA LYS A 675 1.62 -2.46 -4.35
C LYS A 675 1.12 -3.75 -3.71
N HIS A 676 1.97 -4.75 -3.46
CA HIS A 676 3.35 -4.90 -3.94
C HIS A 676 3.35 -5.84 -5.14
N PHE A 677 3.75 -5.35 -6.31
CA PHE A 677 3.74 -6.08 -7.57
C PHE A 677 4.94 -7.04 -7.64
N ASN A 678 4.78 -8.35 -7.44
CA ASN A 678 3.55 -9.11 -7.31
C ASN A 678 3.80 -10.33 -6.40
N VAL A 679 2.77 -11.16 -6.17
CA VAL A 679 2.89 -12.48 -5.54
C VAL A 679 3.55 -12.36 -4.15
N HIS A 680 3.07 -11.38 -3.40
CA HIS A 680 3.56 -10.98 -2.09
C HIS A 680 2.45 -11.13 -1.04
N GLY A 681 2.12 -12.38 -0.71
CA GLY A 681 1.16 -12.78 0.32
C GLY A 681 1.65 -14.05 1.02
N GLY A 682 2.96 -14.07 1.28
CA GLY A 682 3.71 -15.16 1.89
C GLY A 682 4.54 -14.64 3.07
N PRO A 683 5.55 -15.39 3.53
CA PRO A 683 6.36 -14.99 4.67
C PRO A 683 6.97 -13.59 4.48
N ASP A 684 6.76 -12.75 5.47
CA ASP A 684 7.37 -11.46 5.65
C ASP A 684 8.69 -11.56 6.44
N ASP A 685 8.69 -12.31 7.53
CA ASP A 685 9.87 -12.58 8.37
C ASP A 685 9.93 -14.04 8.88
N VAL A 686 8.79 -14.71 9.05
CA VAL A 686 8.72 -16.08 9.59
C VAL A 686 7.96 -17.01 8.65
N PRO A 687 8.52 -18.17 8.26
CA PRO A 687 9.82 -18.72 8.67
C PRO A 687 11.01 -18.20 7.86
N VAL A 688 10.77 -17.38 6.84
CA VAL A 688 11.79 -16.86 5.93
C VAL A 688 11.49 -15.39 5.65
N SER A 689 12.53 -14.57 5.54
CA SER A 689 12.38 -13.16 5.23
C SER A 689 11.85 -12.91 3.81
N ARG A 690 10.97 -11.90 3.66
CA ARG A 690 10.49 -11.38 2.38
C ARG A 690 11.59 -11.03 1.39
N PHE A 691 12.77 -10.65 1.87
CA PHE A 691 13.90 -10.23 1.02
C PHE A 691 14.61 -11.41 0.34
N SER A 692 14.37 -12.65 0.78
CA SER A 692 14.99 -13.85 0.23
C SER A 692 14.00 -14.92 -0.20
N PHE A 693 12.74 -14.84 0.25
CA PHE A 693 11.71 -15.81 -0.10
C PHE A 693 11.44 -15.83 -1.62
N ASP A 694 11.25 -17.04 -2.15
CA ASP A 694 10.94 -17.27 -3.56
C ASP A 694 9.54 -17.87 -3.69
N SER A 695 8.60 -17.04 -4.15
CA SER A 695 7.21 -17.44 -4.36
C SER A 695 7.11 -18.33 -5.60
N GLN A 696 7.07 -19.63 -5.37
CA GLN A 696 6.90 -20.67 -6.41
C GLN A 696 5.42 -20.78 -6.81
N VAL A 697 5.01 -20.01 -7.81
CA VAL A 697 3.61 -19.85 -8.24
C VAL A 697 3.38 -20.45 -9.62
N SER A 698 2.27 -21.17 -9.79
CA SER A 698 1.85 -21.68 -11.10
C SER A 698 1.43 -20.51 -12.00
N ILE A 699 1.65 -20.59 -13.32
CA ILE A 699 1.19 -19.55 -14.26
C ILE A 699 -0.32 -19.32 -14.17
N ARG A 700 -1.07 -20.39 -13.90
CA ARG A 700 -2.51 -20.34 -13.69
C ARG A 700 -2.87 -19.49 -12.48
N ASP A 701 -2.36 -19.81 -11.29
CA ASP A 701 -2.66 -19.03 -10.08
C ASP A 701 -2.14 -17.60 -10.21
N TRP A 702 -1.00 -17.41 -10.86
CA TRP A 702 -0.49 -16.07 -11.15
C TRP A 702 -1.50 -15.24 -11.95
N ARG A 703 -2.06 -15.80 -13.03
CA ARG A 703 -3.02 -15.13 -13.91
C ARG A 703 -4.42 -15.00 -13.34
N THR A 704 -4.91 -15.99 -12.57
CA THR A 704 -6.30 -16.04 -12.09
C THR A 704 -6.47 -15.54 -10.65
N THR A 705 -5.38 -15.42 -9.89
CA THR A 705 -5.41 -15.04 -8.47
C THR A 705 -4.59 -13.79 -8.20
N PHE A 706 -3.31 -13.74 -8.60
CA PHE A 706 -2.43 -12.64 -8.17
C PHE A 706 -2.42 -11.41 -9.10
N LEU A 707 -2.52 -11.61 -10.42
CA LEU A 707 -2.55 -10.53 -11.42
C LEU A 707 -3.88 -9.78 -11.56
N PRO A 708 -5.08 -10.37 -11.36
CA PRO A 708 -6.33 -9.68 -11.64
C PRO A 708 -6.47 -8.33 -10.93
N ALA A 709 -6.20 -8.26 -9.61
CA ALA A 709 -6.33 -7.01 -8.87
C ALA A 709 -5.42 -5.88 -9.42
N PHE A 710 -4.19 -6.20 -9.84
CA PHE A 710 -3.27 -5.24 -10.46
C PHE A 710 -3.75 -4.80 -11.84
N ARG A 711 -4.39 -5.70 -12.60
CA ARG A 711 -5.03 -5.33 -13.86
C ARG A 711 -6.13 -4.30 -13.65
N TYR A 712 -7.04 -4.50 -12.69
CA TYR A 712 -8.07 -3.50 -12.36
C TYR A 712 -7.45 -2.15 -11.99
N CYS A 713 -6.34 -2.16 -11.24
CA CYS A 713 -5.62 -0.95 -10.89
C CYS A 713 -4.99 -0.23 -12.10
N VAL A 714 -4.40 -0.98 -13.04
CA VAL A 714 -3.87 -0.43 -14.30
C VAL A 714 -5.01 0.12 -15.17
N GLU A 715 -6.12 -0.60 -15.29
CA GLU A 715 -7.32 -0.15 -16.01
C GLU A 715 -7.99 1.07 -15.35
N ALA A 716 -7.77 1.28 -14.04
CA ALA A 716 -8.18 2.48 -13.34
C ALA A 716 -7.30 3.70 -13.66
N GLY A 717 -6.18 3.51 -14.36
CA GLY A 717 -5.24 4.56 -14.72
C GLY A 717 -4.26 4.94 -13.60
N THR A 718 -3.79 3.96 -12.83
CA THR A 718 -2.68 4.18 -11.87
C THR A 718 -1.43 4.68 -12.59
N TYR A 719 -0.65 5.54 -11.94
CA TYR A 719 0.55 6.14 -12.53
C TYR A 719 1.83 5.37 -12.16
N SER A 720 1.77 4.56 -11.10
CA SER A 720 2.89 3.75 -10.66
C SER A 720 2.45 2.38 -10.16
N LEU A 721 3.43 1.49 -10.10
CA LEU A 721 3.38 0.20 -9.41
C LEU A 721 4.64 0.11 -8.55
N MET A 722 4.52 -0.40 -7.34
CA MET A 722 5.68 -0.68 -6.48
C MET A 722 5.92 -2.18 -6.49
N CYS A 723 7.11 -2.61 -6.91
CA CYS A 723 7.45 -4.01 -6.93
C CYS A 723 7.54 -4.61 -5.52
N SER A 724 7.33 -5.92 -5.40
CA SER A 724 7.54 -6.65 -4.14
C SER A 724 9.00 -6.96 -3.89
N TYR A 725 9.31 -7.31 -2.64
CA TYR A 725 10.67 -7.65 -2.22
C TYR A 725 11.10 -9.07 -2.61
N ASN A 726 10.14 -10.00 -2.71
CA ASN A 726 10.41 -11.41 -2.92
C ASN A 726 10.86 -11.72 -4.35
N ARG A 727 11.32 -12.96 -4.55
CA ARG A 727 11.45 -13.56 -5.88
C ARG A 727 10.13 -14.22 -6.30
N ILE A 728 9.89 -14.28 -7.60
CA ILE A 728 8.78 -14.98 -8.20
C ILE A 728 9.37 -15.97 -9.20
N ASN A 729 9.20 -17.28 -8.93
CA ASN A 729 9.76 -18.36 -9.75
C ASN A 729 11.25 -18.17 -10.07
N GLY A 730 12.04 -17.80 -9.06
CA GLY A 730 13.48 -17.65 -9.18
C GLY A 730 13.95 -16.31 -9.77
N VAL A 731 13.10 -15.30 -9.94
CA VAL A 731 13.52 -13.95 -10.40
C VAL A 731 13.03 -12.89 -9.41
N PRO A 732 13.89 -11.97 -8.90
CA PRO A 732 13.45 -10.86 -8.06
C PRO A 732 12.30 -10.09 -8.69
N ALA A 733 11.23 -9.77 -7.94
CA ALA A 733 10.02 -9.21 -8.52
C ALA A 733 10.23 -7.88 -9.25
N CYS A 734 11.14 -7.02 -8.74
CA CYS A 734 11.51 -5.77 -9.41
C CYS A 734 12.24 -5.97 -10.76
N ALA A 735 12.64 -7.19 -11.08
CA ALA A 735 13.35 -7.56 -12.31
C ALA A 735 12.58 -8.60 -13.16
N ASN A 736 11.33 -8.93 -12.81
CA ASN A 736 10.53 -10.00 -13.43
C ASN A 736 9.61 -9.49 -14.54
#